data_AF-A0A3D5WNX6-F1
#
_entry.id   AF-A0A3D5WNX6-F1
#
_cell.length_a   1.000
_cell.length_b   1.000
_cell.length_c   1.000
_cell.angle_alpha   90.00
_cell.angle_beta   90.00
_cell.angle_gamma   90.00
#
_symmetry.space_group_name_H-M   'P 1'
#
loop_
_entity.id
_entity.type
_entity.pdbx_description
1 polymer ?
#
loop_
_entity_poly.entity_id
_entity_poly.type
_entity_poly.pdbx_seq_one_letter_code
_entity_poly.pdbx_strand_id
1 'polypeptide(L)'
;MKRRKRAVVTTLLFSILLTVIPVGDNGQSMMQQCAAADTVTGQKSVSACEYLNDTTALAASVITISNADDLRAFKKILQKRSMKGKTVVQTEDIALSKYTYRYDDSSLYYHRIGIYDGDTLQCTVDAEGKVHQPLNPDRITSWEACGVTDDFVWTNEDLKTFQGVYQGNHHVISGALFCGSSAGLISSLEGAVVNLRMEHCASIAKTLCQAIVVGESSGTVSNCSVSDSIVVSADTNAYTGAIVGLAKLNSVISYNTSENNRIMNDGNAAGGIVGQSDVSVRDCLVNGGDVSGEESTGGIVGTVTNSAEGICIHGCQSSANISGKYHIGGICGYYVQYTFIEPSGPLTISECTNRGNLTERAVSDYGLKQYLGGIMGDAQGAVTITKCHNSGDVLSDQETCNASEVNLGGIMGGIYNPEKWECKISDTDNTGHITEKQHSISRIGGIIADGRWPNLTLQNTANYGNLQYAVNDDYAEAVIGGILGQGCEAEESDKSTWNALQKHVIANSINYGEIQIGSEQNYRAVTVGGLAGKAEADRWQYCYEASGMQIPLYGNDGNGSKEEVFAVSAAQRDGDETVSAISENTSSYAYTVSLLTALNNFVTAQNAAGSKYLTWIQGKNKYPVLYGIMDMSKSGYSVERLIDAESVRPKPSATPTSSPTKTPTANPSVTPSVAPNIRPTAVPTKRPTVALTKRPAKHPWKPTIAPKKYPAPRVKVVRKKTKAGQRYIQVSLCKKQNCYLQFYRKTAKGFRRIKLMNNYLQRGHRKINIAYSRKMKTVTYKIRIYKKVNGRRKYSKFTKVKKMRLS
;
A
#
# COMPACT_ATOMS: atom_id res chain seq x y z
N MET A 1 60.60 -26.20 -5.97
CA MET A 1 60.66 -27.54 -5.33
C MET A 1 59.38 -27.79 -4.53
N LYS A 2 58.73 -28.94 -4.76
CA LYS A 2 57.82 -29.75 -3.90
C LYS A 2 57.32 -29.06 -2.60
N ARG A 3 56.02 -29.06 -2.21
CA ARG A 3 55.15 -30.24 -1.98
C ARG A 3 53.73 -29.83 -1.50
N ARG A 4 52.71 -30.50 -2.06
CA ARG A 4 51.50 -31.13 -1.45
C ARG A 4 50.59 -30.40 -0.42
N LYS A 5 49.31 -30.29 -0.84
CA LYS A 5 48.02 -30.71 -0.21
C LYS A 5 47.87 -30.63 1.32
N ARG A 6 46.83 -29.92 1.79
CA ARG A 6 45.57 -30.51 2.32
C ARG A 6 44.53 -29.42 2.66
N ALA A 7 43.27 -29.76 2.42
CA ALA A 7 42.08 -29.00 2.76
C ALA A 7 41.85 -28.96 4.28
N VAL A 8 41.33 -27.84 4.77
CA VAL A 8 40.53 -27.77 6.00
C VAL A 8 39.35 -26.84 5.72
N VAL A 9 38.18 -27.39 6.02
CA VAL A 9 36.84 -26.80 5.98
C VAL A 9 36.76 -25.62 6.94
N THR A 10 36.31 -24.46 6.45
CA THR A 10 35.86 -23.37 7.31
C THR A 10 34.50 -22.90 6.83
N THR A 11 33.48 -23.33 7.56
CA THR A 11 32.08 -22.94 7.48
C THR A 11 31.94 -21.42 7.53
N LEU A 12 31.48 -20.81 6.43
CA LEU A 12 31.24 -19.38 6.31
C LEU A 12 29.73 -19.12 6.42
N LEU A 13 29.31 -18.72 7.62
CA LEU A 13 27.99 -18.16 7.88
C LEU A 13 27.81 -16.87 7.06
N PHE A 14 27.00 -16.96 6.01
CA PHE A 14 26.54 -15.80 5.23
C PHE A 14 25.41 -15.10 5.99
N SER A 15 25.73 -13.99 6.66
CA SER A 15 24.72 -13.03 7.13
C SER A 15 24.40 -12.06 5.99
N ILE A 16 23.22 -12.22 5.39
CA ILE A 16 22.68 -11.38 4.32
C ILE A 16 22.37 -9.98 4.90
N LEU A 17 22.96 -8.95 4.31
CA LEU A 17 22.76 -7.55 4.67
C LEU A 17 21.60 -6.99 3.84
N LEU A 18 20.38 -7.02 4.37
CA LEU A 18 19.20 -6.32 3.83
C LEU A 18 19.48 -4.81 3.77
N THR A 19 19.46 -4.24 2.58
CA THR A 19 19.53 -2.79 2.35
C THR A 19 18.18 -2.15 2.63
N VAL A 20 18.02 -1.65 3.85
CA VAL A 20 16.93 -0.80 4.30
C VAL A 20 16.94 0.54 3.55
N ILE A 21 15.88 0.81 2.79
CA ILE A 21 15.51 2.17 2.34
C ILE A 21 15.03 2.94 3.59
N PRO A 22 15.48 4.18 3.84
CA PRO A 22 15.31 4.81 5.13
C PRO A 22 13.87 5.28 5.32
N VAL A 23 13.12 4.52 6.14
CA VAL A 23 11.97 5.03 6.89
C VAL A 23 12.39 6.34 7.54
N GLY A 24 11.63 7.41 7.32
CA GLY A 24 11.88 8.69 7.97
C GLY A 24 12.03 8.50 9.49
N ASP A 25 13.02 9.19 10.09
CA ASP A 25 13.45 9.05 11.49
C ASP A 25 12.32 9.15 12.54
N ASN A 26 11.10 9.55 12.16
CA ASN A 26 9.94 9.61 13.06
C ASN A 26 9.27 8.23 13.26
N GLY A 27 9.14 7.43 12.20
CA GLY A 27 8.48 6.11 12.24
C GLY A 27 9.29 5.04 12.99
N GLN A 28 10.64 5.10 12.92
CA GLN A 28 11.49 4.23 13.73
C GLN A 28 11.48 4.59 15.22
N SER A 29 11.22 5.85 15.58
CA SER A 29 11.13 6.23 17.00
C SER A 29 9.81 5.78 17.65
N MET A 30 8.72 5.71 16.87
CA MET A 30 7.43 5.19 17.32
C MET A 30 7.37 3.65 17.28
N MET A 31 7.94 3.00 16.26
CA MET A 31 8.13 1.54 16.27
C MET A 31 9.09 1.07 17.39
N GLN A 32 10.10 1.86 17.76
CA GLN A 32 10.94 1.55 18.93
C GLN A 32 10.23 1.76 20.28
N GLN A 33 9.14 2.53 20.33
CA GLN A 33 8.24 2.54 21.49
C GLN A 33 7.34 1.30 21.51
N CYS A 34 7.02 0.71 20.36
CA CYS A 34 6.26 -0.55 20.27
C CYS A 34 7.05 -1.75 20.80
N ALA A 35 8.37 -1.83 20.53
CA ALA A 35 9.24 -2.88 21.06
C ALA A 35 9.57 -2.74 22.57
N ALA A 36 9.17 -1.64 23.21
CA ALA A 36 9.30 -1.48 24.67
C ALA A 36 8.07 -2.02 25.44
N ALA A 37 6.98 -2.38 24.74
CA ALA A 37 5.76 -2.91 25.36
C ALA A 37 5.94 -4.34 25.91
N ASP A 38 6.87 -5.13 25.35
CA ASP A 38 7.19 -6.49 25.83
C ASP A 38 7.92 -6.51 27.19
N THR A 39 8.14 -5.34 27.83
CA THR A 39 8.84 -5.22 29.11
C THR A 39 8.05 -4.49 30.20
N VAL A 40 6.71 -4.38 30.07
CA VAL A 40 5.85 -3.65 31.03
C VAL A 40 5.55 -4.48 32.31
N THR A 41 6.25 -5.57 32.59
CA THR A 41 6.03 -6.44 33.76
C THR A 41 6.54 -5.87 35.11
N GLY A 42 6.70 -4.54 35.24
CA GLY A 42 7.24 -3.92 36.47
C GLY A 42 6.71 -2.54 36.85
N GLN A 43 5.76 -1.95 36.10
CA GLN A 43 5.07 -0.73 36.54
C GLN A 43 3.76 -1.11 37.25
N LYS A 44 3.38 -0.35 38.29
CA LYS A 44 2.09 -0.53 38.96
C LYS A 44 0.98 -0.12 37.98
N SER A 45 0.38 -1.11 37.32
CA SER A 45 -0.80 -0.94 36.47
C SER A 45 -2.06 -0.81 37.32
N VAL A 46 -3.10 -0.21 36.75
CA VAL A 46 -4.43 -0.09 37.34
C VAL A 46 -5.46 -0.46 36.27
N SER A 47 -6.61 -1.01 36.64
CA SER A 47 -7.67 -1.27 35.66
C SER A 47 -8.28 0.04 35.15
N ALA A 48 -8.94 0.02 33.99
CA ALA A 48 -9.64 1.18 33.48
C ALA A 48 -10.78 1.62 34.43
N CYS A 49 -11.48 0.67 35.07
CA CYS A 49 -12.48 0.98 36.10
C CYS A 49 -11.86 1.72 37.31
N GLU A 50 -10.71 1.24 37.80
CA GLU A 50 -9.97 1.89 38.90
C GLU A 50 -9.49 3.29 38.48
N TYR A 51 -8.91 3.42 37.29
CA TYR A 51 -8.41 4.70 36.78
C TYR A 51 -9.53 5.75 36.62
N LEU A 52 -10.75 5.31 36.27
CA LEU A 52 -11.89 6.18 36.14
C LEU A 52 -12.38 6.71 37.50
N ASN A 53 -12.42 5.83 38.52
CA ASN A 53 -13.12 6.08 39.78
C ASN A 53 -12.20 6.47 40.96
N ASP A 54 -10.94 6.06 40.96
CA ASP A 54 -9.98 6.31 42.05
C ASP A 54 -9.00 7.45 41.70
N THR A 55 -9.02 8.53 42.50
CA THR A 55 -8.13 9.67 42.29
C THR A 55 -6.66 9.32 42.53
N THR A 56 -6.36 8.29 43.33
CA THR A 56 -5.00 7.82 43.58
C THR A 56 -4.42 7.05 42.38
N ALA A 57 -5.29 6.46 41.54
CA ALA A 57 -4.92 5.72 40.33
C ALA A 57 -4.49 6.63 39.16
N LEU A 58 -4.78 7.94 39.22
CA LEU A 58 -4.47 8.89 38.14
C LEU A 58 -2.97 9.05 37.85
N ALA A 59 -2.12 8.72 38.83
CA ALA A 59 -0.67 8.71 38.67
C ALA A 59 -0.16 7.54 37.80
N ALA A 60 -0.96 6.49 37.59
CA ALA A 60 -0.56 5.31 36.84
C ALA A 60 -0.25 5.65 35.37
N SER A 61 0.87 5.14 34.85
CA SER A 61 1.26 5.27 33.44
C SER A 61 0.68 4.17 32.56
N VAL A 62 0.27 3.05 33.16
CA VAL A 62 -0.26 1.86 32.48
C VAL A 62 -1.66 1.57 33.01
N ILE A 63 -2.61 1.44 32.08
CA ILE A 63 -4.01 1.17 32.35
C ILE A 63 -4.37 -0.13 31.65
N THR A 64 -4.95 -1.09 32.36
CA THR A 64 -5.33 -2.39 31.77
C THR A 64 -6.80 -2.43 31.41
N ILE A 65 -7.11 -3.13 30.33
CA ILE A 65 -8.47 -3.50 29.95
C ILE A 65 -8.54 -5.03 29.90
N SER A 66 -9.31 -5.61 30.82
CA SER A 66 -9.37 -7.06 31.00
C SER A 66 -10.78 -7.65 30.86
N ASN A 67 -11.79 -6.81 30.64
CA ASN A 67 -13.20 -7.20 30.50
C ASN A 67 -14.01 -6.06 29.86
N ALA A 68 -15.30 -6.33 29.59
CA ALA A 68 -16.21 -5.37 28.99
C ALA A 68 -16.43 -4.10 29.83
N ASP A 69 -16.45 -4.21 31.16
CA ASP A 69 -16.64 -3.05 32.04
C ASP A 69 -15.44 -2.11 32.01
N ASP A 70 -14.22 -2.65 31.95
CA ASP A 70 -13.01 -1.86 31.73
C ASP A 70 -13.03 -1.14 30.38
N LEU A 71 -13.53 -1.80 29.32
CA LEU A 71 -13.62 -1.19 28.01
C LEU A 71 -14.67 -0.06 27.99
N ARG A 72 -15.80 -0.25 28.66
CA ARG A 72 -16.81 0.82 28.89
C ARG A 72 -16.25 1.95 29.75
N ALA A 73 -15.44 1.64 30.77
CA ALA A 73 -14.76 2.64 31.58
C ALA A 73 -13.74 3.43 30.74
N PHE A 74 -13.03 2.77 29.84
CA PHE A 74 -12.11 3.42 28.89
C PHE A 74 -12.83 4.45 28.03
N LYS A 75 -14.01 4.13 27.48
CA LYS A 75 -14.87 5.10 26.77
C LYS A 75 -15.12 6.36 27.62
N LYS A 76 -15.53 6.19 28.87
CA LYS A 76 -15.79 7.29 29.82
C LYS A 76 -14.52 8.07 30.18
N ILE A 77 -13.35 7.40 30.23
CA ILE A 77 -12.06 8.05 30.46
C ILE A 77 -11.73 9.01 29.31
N LEU A 78 -11.96 8.59 28.05
CA LEU A 78 -11.69 9.41 26.87
C LEU A 78 -12.53 10.70 26.81
N GLN A 79 -13.74 10.69 27.37
CA GLN A 79 -14.58 11.90 27.51
C GLN A 79 -14.01 12.86 28.58
N LYS A 80 -13.50 12.31 29.68
CA LYS A 80 -13.13 13.11 30.86
C LYS A 80 -11.68 13.58 30.84
N ARG A 81 -10.74 12.79 30.34
CA ARG A 81 -9.30 12.96 30.63
C ARG A 81 -8.43 12.86 29.37
N SER A 82 -7.28 13.53 29.41
CA SER A 82 -6.23 13.32 28.39
C SER A 82 -5.46 12.04 28.68
N MET A 83 -5.14 11.29 27.63
CA MET A 83 -4.35 10.05 27.69
C MET A 83 -2.88 10.26 27.30
N LYS A 84 -2.42 11.52 27.25
CA LYS A 84 -1.05 11.85 26.88
C LYS A 84 -0.04 11.20 27.83
N GLY A 85 0.88 10.42 27.26
CA GLY A 85 1.91 9.71 28.03
C GLY A 85 1.40 8.50 28.83
N LYS A 86 0.17 8.05 28.54
CA LYS A 86 -0.41 6.83 29.11
C LYS A 86 -0.36 5.69 28.09
N THR A 87 -0.21 4.47 28.58
CA THR A 87 -0.34 3.24 27.80
C THR A 87 -1.54 2.46 28.31
N VAL A 88 -2.47 2.16 27.40
CA VAL A 88 -3.60 1.27 27.61
C VAL A 88 -3.22 -0.10 27.07
N VAL A 89 -3.33 -1.14 27.88
CA VAL A 89 -2.94 -2.51 27.52
C VAL A 89 -4.13 -3.42 27.70
N GLN A 90 -4.57 -4.06 26.61
CA GLN A 90 -5.55 -5.12 26.70
C GLN A 90 -4.85 -6.40 27.17
N THR A 91 -5.46 -7.11 28.12
CA THR A 91 -4.88 -8.33 28.72
C THR A 91 -5.72 -9.58 28.49
N GLU A 92 -6.93 -9.44 27.96
CA GLU A 92 -7.88 -10.52 27.72
C GLU A 92 -8.70 -10.21 26.47
N ASP A 93 -9.34 -11.22 25.87
CA ASP A 93 -10.33 -11.02 24.81
C ASP A 93 -11.64 -10.46 25.41
N ILE A 94 -12.31 -9.58 24.67
CA ILE A 94 -13.46 -8.82 25.14
C ILE A 94 -14.63 -8.98 24.17
N ALA A 95 -15.63 -9.75 24.58
CA ALA A 95 -16.92 -9.82 23.89
C ALA A 95 -17.88 -8.77 24.49
N LEU A 96 -18.26 -7.76 23.70
CA LEU A 96 -19.19 -6.72 24.13
C LEU A 96 -20.66 -7.15 23.99
N SER A 97 -20.96 -7.99 23.01
CA SER A 97 -22.30 -8.55 22.83
C SER A 97 -22.26 -9.94 22.23
N LYS A 98 -23.40 -10.63 22.34
CA LYS A 98 -23.69 -11.89 21.64
C LYS A 98 -24.31 -11.67 20.24
N TYR A 99 -24.60 -10.42 19.88
CA TYR A 99 -25.37 -10.12 18.69
C TYR A 99 -24.50 -10.22 17.43
N THR A 100 -25.14 -10.54 16.32
CA THR A 100 -24.53 -10.48 14.99
C THR A 100 -25.17 -9.37 14.16
N TYR A 101 -24.41 -8.86 13.20
CA TYR A 101 -24.80 -7.73 12.38
C TYR A 101 -24.96 -8.15 10.94
N ARG A 102 -26.04 -7.70 10.30
CA ARG A 102 -26.25 -7.88 8.86
C ARG A 102 -26.70 -6.55 8.27
N TYR A 103 -26.16 -6.19 7.12
CA TYR A 103 -26.64 -5.02 6.40
C TYR A 103 -28.06 -5.29 5.87
N ASP A 104 -28.94 -4.31 6.00
CA ASP A 104 -30.32 -4.41 5.53
C ASP A 104 -30.45 -3.83 4.11
N ASP A 105 -30.48 -4.72 3.12
CA ASP A 105 -30.64 -4.37 1.70
C ASP A 105 -32.09 -3.99 1.33
N SER A 106 -33.06 -4.05 2.26
CA SER A 106 -34.49 -3.81 1.95
C SER A 106 -34.87 -2.34 1.78
N SER A 107 -34.04 -1.43 2.31
CA SER A 107 -34.29 0.01 2.28
C SER A 107 -33.55 0.66 1.13
N LEU A 108 -34.30 1.15 0.14
CA LEU A 108 -33.74 1.87 -1.02
C LEU A 108 -33.25 3.28 -0.68
N TYR A 109 -33.63 3.84 0.47
CA TYR A 109 -33.42 5.26 0.79
C TYR A 109 -32.52 5.51 2.01
N TYR A 110 -32.37 4.54 2.89
CA TYR A 110 -31.62 4.71 4.14
C TYR A 110 -30.81 3.45 4.46
N HIS A 111 -29.50 3.61 4.66
CA HIS A 111 -28.66 2.54 5.18
C HIS A 111 -29.10 2.13 6.59
N ARG A 112 -29.17 0.82 6.82
CA ARG A 112 -29.49 0.26 8.13
C ARG A 112 -28.68 -1.01 8.38
N ILE A 113 -28.40 -1.25 9.66
CA ILE A 113 -27.81 -2.51 10.14
C ILE A 113 -28.83 -3.22 11.01
N GLY A 114 -29.16 -4.46 10.65
CA GLY A 114 -29.96 -5.36 11.45
C GLY A 114 -29.13 -6.02 12.55
N ILE A 115 -29.74 -6.16 13.73
CA ILE A 115 -29.14 -6.72 14.93
C ILE A 115 -29.85 -8.02 15.26
N TYR A 116 -29.09 -9.11 15.29
CA TYR A 116 -29.60 -10.47 15.37
C TYR A 116 -29.14 -11.18 16.63
N ASP A 117 -30.07 -11.89 17.28
CA ASP A 117 -29.78 -12.87 18.33
C ASP A 117 -29.98 -14.27 17.74
N GLY A 118 -28.87 -14.96 17.45
CA GLY A 118 -28.90 -16.11 16.54
C GLY A 118 -29.42 -15.69 15.16
N ASP A 119 -30.52 -16.29 14.71
CA ASP A 119 -31.17 -15.96 13.44
C ASP A 119 -32.37 -15.01 13.57
N THR A 120 -32.70 -14.58 14.78
CA THR A 120 -33.86 -13.72 15.02
C THR A 120 -33.45 -12.25 14.96
N LEU A 121 -34.04 -11.50 14.02
CA LEU A 121 -33.90 -10.04 13.93
C LEU A 121 -34.59 -9.37 15.14
N GLN A 122 -33.82 -8.68 15.97
CA GLN A 122 -34.33 -7.96 17.14
C GLN A 122 -34.74 -6.53 16.80
N CYS A 123 -33.90 -5.82 16.04
CA CYS A 123 -34.13 -4.47 15.57
C CYS A 123 -33.17 -4.10 14.43
N THR A 124 -33.41 -2.97 13.78
CA THR A 124 -32.46 -2.34 12.86
C THR A 124 -32.05 -0.97 13.36
N VAL A 125 -30.84 -0.53 13.05
CA VAL A 125 -30.31 0.78 13.44
C VAL A 125 -29.89 1.57 12.19
N ASP A 126 -30.28 2.84 12.14
CA ASP A 126 -29.88 3.77 11.07
C ASP A 126 -28.60 4.55 11.41
N ALA A 127 -28.13 5.36 10.46
CA ALA A 127 -26.91 6.16 10.62
C ALA A 127 -27.01 7.26 11.68
N GLU A 128 -28.22 7.72 12.01
CA GLU A 128 -28.46 8.61 13.14
C GLU A 128 -28.43 7.88 14.50
N GLY A 129 -28.32 6.55 14.50
CA GLY A 129 -28.33 5.72 15.70
C GLY A 129 -29.74 5.46 16.25
N LYS A 130 -30.79 5.72 15.46
CA LYS A 130 -32.17 5.43 15.87
C LYS A 130 -32.47 3.96 15.63
N VAL A 131 -33.18 3.37 16.59
CA VAL A 131 -33.60 1.97 16.58
C VAL A 131 -34.98 1.87 15.96
N HIS A 132 -35.18 0.90 15.08
CA HIS A 132 -36.46 0.65 14.40
C HIS A 132 -36.95 -0.79 14.65
N GLN A 133 -38.28 -0.96 14.66
CA GLN A 133 -38.90 -2.27 14.90
C GLN A 133 -38.76 -3.21 13.69
N PRO A 134 -38.54 -4.52 13.90
CA PRO A 134 -38.39 -5.50 12.81
C PRO A 134 -39.59 -5.58 11.85
N LEU A 135 -40.81 -5.50 12.40
CA LEU A 135 -42.06 -5.68 11.64
C LEU A 135 -42.61 -4.36 11.06
N ASN A 136 -42.05 -3.23 11.46
CA ASN A 136 -42.42 -1.90 10.94
C ASN A 136 -41.19 -0.99 10.94
N PRO A 137 -40.39 -1.01 9.87
CA PRO A 137 -39.10 -0.33 9.82
C PRO A 137 -39.20 1.19 9.86
N ASP A 138 -40.36 1.80 9.65
CA ASP A 138 -40.53 3.26 9.76
C ASP A 138 -40.82 3.71 11.20
N ARG A 139 -41.07 2.75 12.10
CA ARG A 139 -41.40 3.02 13.49
C ARG A 139 -40.14 3.00 14.35
N ILE A 140 -39.71 4.19 14.73
CA ILE A 140 -38.66 4.41 15.73
C ILE A 140 -39.11 3.86 17.10
N THR A 141 -38.18 3.21 17.80
CA THR A 141 -38.37 2.60 19.11
C THR A 141 -37.11 2.73 19.98
N SER A 142 -37.07 2.05 21.12
CA SER A 142 -35.90 1.99 22.01
C SER A 142 -35.27 0.59 22.02
N TRP A 143 -34.00 0.52 22.38
CA TRP A 143 -33.27 -0.73 22.60
C TRP A 143 -34.03 -1.70 23.53
N GLU A 144 -34.47 -1.18 24.68
CA GLU A 144 -35.20 -1.93 25.70
C GLU A 144 -36.53 -2.51 25.16
N ALA A 145 -37.26 -1.74 24.34
CA ALA A 145 -38.51 -2.19 23.73
C ALA A 145 -38.30 -3.32 22.72
N CYS A 146 -37.10 -3.44 22.16
CA CYS A 146 -36.67 -4.54 21.31
C CYS A 146 -36.01 -5.69 22.10
N GLY A 147 -35.94 -5.62 23.43
CA GLY A 147 -35.29 -6.63 24.25
C GLY A 147 -33.76 -6.65 24.13
N VAL A 148 -33.16 -5.55 23.68
CA VAL A 148 -31.72 -5.40 23.44
C VAL A 148 -31.12 -4.43 24.47
N THR A 149 -29.97 -4.77 25.06
CA THR A 149 -29.20 -3.84 25.91
C THR A 149 -28.28 -2.99 25.03
N ASP A 150 -28.07 -1.72 25.34
CA ASP A 150 -27.21 -0.82 24.55
C ASP A 150 -25.73 -0.82 24.99
N ASP A 151 -25.36 -1.75 25.88
CA ASP A 151 -24.03 -1.86 26.48
C ASP A 151 -22.87 -2.11 25.50
N PHE A 152 -23.19 -2.54 24.28
CA PHE A 152 -22.24 -2.76 23.17
C PHE A 152 -22.18 -1.59 22.19
N VAL A 153 -23.02 -0.58 22.41
CA VAL A 153 -23.17 0.58 21.53
C VAL A 153 -22.14 1.65 21.89
N TRP A 154 -21.34 1.99 20.89
CA TRP A 154 -20.28 2.97 20.95
C TRP A 154 -20.75 4.25 20.26
N THR A 155 -20.97 5.28 21.07
CA THR A 155 -21.35 6.63 20.65
C THR A 155 -20.21 7.57 21.03
N ASN A 156 -19.78 8.45 20.13
CA ASN A 156 -18.59 9.27 20.34
C ASN A 156 -18.89 10.74 20.67
N GLU A 157 -20.09 11.02 21.20
CA GLU A 157 -20.39 12.34 21.74
C GLU A 157 -19.32 12.71 22.80
N ASP A 158 -18.62 13.81 22.53
CA ASP A 158 -17.60 14.42 23.39
C ASP A 158 -16.28 13.63 23.60
N LEU A 159 -15.92 12.66 22.74
CA LEU A 159 -14.60 12.01 22.85
C LEU A 159 -13.44 12.97 22.52
N LYS A 160 -12.47 13.08 23.43
CA LYS A 160 -11.23 13.84 23.19
C LYS A 160 -10.27 13.03 22.32
N THR A 161 -9.40 13.74 21.60
CA THR A 161 -8.30 13.14 20.84
C THR A 161 -7.44 12.23 21.73
N PHE A 162 -7.23 10.99 21.28
CA PHE A 162 -6.40 10.02 21.98
C PHE A 162 -4.91 10.27 21.68
N GLN A 163 -4.19 10.67 22.73
CA GLN A 163 -2.75 11.01 22.69
C GLN A 163 -1.88 9.95 23.39
N GLY A 164 -2.45 8.79 23.72
CA GLY A 164 -1.78 7.67 24.40
C GLY A 164 -1.32 6.57 23.45
N VAL A 165 -0.91 5.43 24.00
CA VAL A 165 -0.69 4.20 23.23
C VAL A 165 -1.76 3.19 23.62
N TYR A 166 -2.53 2.69 22.67
CA TYR A 166 -3.41 1.55 22.84
C TYR A 166 -2.69 0.31 22.31
N GLN A 167 -2.34 -0.61 23.21
CA GLN A 167 -1.69 -1.87 22.93
C GLN A 167 -2.72 -2.99 23.08
N GLY A 168 -3.23 -3.50 21.96
CA GLY A 168 -4.19 -4.60 21.95
C GLY A 168 -3.57 -5.94 22.37
N ASN A 169 -2.24 -6.07 22.31
CA ASN A 169 -1.51 -7.28 22.72
C ASN A 169 -2.02 -8.57 22.03
N HIS A 170 -2.54 -8.42 20.80
CA HIS A 170 -3.17 -9.47 19.99
C HIS A 170 -4.49 -10.04 20.53
N HIS A 171 -5.06 -9.44 21.57
CA HIS A 171 -6.40 -9.77 22.03
C HIS A 171 -7.47 -9.20 21.09
N VAL A 172 -8.64 -9.83 21.16
CA VAL A 172 -9.81 -9.52 20.32
C VAL A 172 -10.81 -8.65 21.09
N ILE A 173 -11.40 -7.67 20.42
CA ILE A 173 -12.65 -7.02 20.83
C ILE A 173 -13.73 -7.42 19.83
N SER A 174 -14.86 -7.95 20.29
CA SER A 174 -15.93 -8.41 19.40
C SER A 174 -17.31 -7.88 19.76
N GLY A 175 -18.19 -7.82 18.75
CA GLY A 175 -19.61 -7.50 18.94
C GLY A 175 -19.90 -6.03 19.23
N ALA A 176 -18.99 -5.11 18.90
CA ALA A 176 -19.20 -3.67 19.08
C ALA A 176 -20.07 -3.07 17.95
N LEU A 177 -20.95 -2.11 18.28
CA LEU A 177 -21.67 -1.29 17.30
C LEU A 177 -21.27 0.18 17.44
N PHE A 178 -20.68 0.75 16.40
CA PHE A 178 -20.32 2.17 16.33
C PHE A 178 -21.41 2.92 15.55
N CYS A 179 -22.21 3.76 16.19
CA CYS A 179 -23.29 4.48 15.49
C CYS A 179 -23.50 5.92 15.95
N GLY A 180 -24.36 6.64 15.23
CA GLY A 180 -24.66 8.06 15.45
C GLY A 180 -23.49 8.96 15.03
N SER A 181 -22.76 9.52 16.00
CA SER A 181 -21.57 10.34 15.78
C SER A 181 -20.25 9.57 15.90
N SER A 182 -20.31 8.24 16.02
CA SER A 182 -19.14 7.40 16.24
C SER A 182 -18.33 7.15 14.97
N ALA A 183 -17.04 7.48 15.06
CA ALA A 183 -16.03 7.27 14.03
C ALA A 183 -15.10 6.09 14.38
N GLY A 184 -15.63 5.06 15.08
CA GLY A 184 -14.88 3.88 15.54
C GLY A 184 -14.46 3.94 17.01
N LEU A 185 -13.64 2.97 17.43
CA LEU A 185 -13.14 2.85 18.81
C LEU A 185 -12.44 4.13 19.28
N ILE A 186 -11.68 4.76 18.39
CA ILE A 186 -11.00 6.04 18.60
C ILE A 186 -11.38 7.00 17.47
N SER A 187 -12.19 8.03 17.76
CA SER A 187 -12.55 9.04 16.74
C SER A 187 -11.35 9.80 16.18
N SER A 188 -10.42 10.19 17.05
CA SER A 188 -9.29 11.06 16.69
C SER A 188 -8.03 10.58 17.40
N LEU A 189 -6.98 10.30 16.64
CA LEU A 189 -5.73 9.71 17.12
C LEU A 189 -4.53 10.64 16.86
N GLU A 190 -3.83 11.03 17.91
CA GLU A 190 -2.47 11.63 17.84
C GLU A 190 -1.40 10.71 18.43
N GLY A 191 -1.83 9.61 19.07
CA GLY A 191 -0.99 8.62 19.71
C GLY A 191 -0.70 7.41 18.83
N ALA A 192 -0.85 6.21 19.39
CA ALA A 192 -0.71 4.97 18.64
C ALA A 192 -1.79 3.94 19.01
N VAL A 193 -2.24 3.15 18.03
CA VAL A 193 -3.03 1.94 18.20
C VAL A 193 -2.26 0.81 17.53
N VAL A 194 -1.91 -0.22 18.31
CA VAL A 194 -1.07 -1.31 17.83
C VAL A 194 -1.55 -2.67 18.34
N ASN A 195 -1.37 -3.69 17.50
CA ASN A 195 -1.66 -5.10 17.82
C ASN A 195 -3.10 -5.35 18.31
N LEU A 196 -4.08 -4.60 17.82
CA LEU A 196 -5.49 -4.74 18.17
C LEU A 196 -6.22 -5.58 17.13
N ARG A 197 -7.06 -6.52 17.57
CA ARG A 197 -7.98 -7.26 16.70
C ARG A 197 -9.43 -6.89 17.02
N MET A 198 -10.21 -6.62 16.00
CA MET A 198 -11.64 -6.33 16.09
C MET A 198 -12.39 -7.34 15.22
N GLU A 199 -13.44 -7.98 15.73
CA GLU A 199 -14.18 -9.02 15.01
C GLU A 199 -15.68 -8.86 15.19
N HIS A 200 -16.49 -9.25 14.20
CA HIS A 200 -17.95 -9.22 14.31
C HIS A 200 -18.48 -7.86 14.79
N CYS A 201 -17.91 -6.77 14.29
CA CYS A 201 -18.29 -5.41 14.66
C CYS A 201 -19.12 -4.76 13.55
N ALA A 202 -19.90 -3.75 13.92
CA ALA A 202 -20.65 -2.96 12.96
C ALA A 202 -20.39 -1.48 13.18
N SER A 203 -20.40 -0.72 12.09
CA SER A 203 -20.21 0.70 12.11
C SER A 203 -21.16 1.35 11.12
N ILE A 204 -22.05 2.21 11.59
CA ILE A 204 -23.01 2.96 10.77
C ILE A 204 -23.25 4.34 11.37
N ALA A 205 -22.71 5.37 10.72
CA ALA A 205 -22.83 6.73 11.23
C ALA A 205 -22.80 7.77 10.11
N LYS A 206 -23.33 8.96 10.42
CA LYS A 206 -23.28 10.14 9.55
C LYS A 206 -22.11 11.02 9.97
N THR A 207 -20.90 10.60 9.58
CA THR A 207 -19.65 11.27 9.94
C THR A 207 -18.70 11.30 8.75
N LEU A 208 -17.82 12.30 8.74
CA LEU A 208 -16.84 12.48 7.68
C LEU A 208 -15.80 11.34 7.62
N CYS A 209 -15.50 10.71 8.76
CA CYS A 209 -14.43 9.71 8.85
C CYS A 209 -14.99 8.46 9.54
N GLN A 210 -15.30 7.41 8.77
CA GLN A 210 -15.91 6.19 9.30
C GLN A 210 -14.91 5.04 9.31
N ALA A 211 -14.81 4.35 10.45
CA ALA A 211 -14.05 3.10 10.59
C ALA A 211 -14.46 2.35 11.85
N ILE A 212 -13.90 1.15 12.03
CA ILE A 212 -14.04 0.37 13.27
C ILE A 212 -12.96 0.74 14.29
N VAL A 213 -11.71 0.95 13.84
CA VAL A 213 -10.58 1.22 14.75
C VAL A 213 -10.39 2.71 14.98
N VAL A 214 -10.08 3.47 13.92
CA VAL A 214 -9.75 4.89 14.02
C VAL A 214 -10.48 5.72 12.97
N GLY A 215 -11.22 6.73 13.39
CA GLY A 215 -11.86 7.66 12.46
C GLY A 215 -10.83 8.49 11.73
N GLU A 216 -10.21 9.41 12.45
CA GLU A 216 -9.15 10.28 11.96
C GLU A 216 -7.83 10.00 12.67
N SER A 217 -6.77 9.75 11.90
CA SER A 217 -5.42 9.55 12.41
C SER A 217 -4.48 10.69 12.02
N SER A 218 -3.71 11.15 13.00
CA SER A 218 -2.42 11.85 12.88
C SER A 218 -1.30 11.10 13.63
N GLY A 219 -1.54 9.83 13.95
CA GLY A 219 -0.69 8.97 14.78
C GLY A 219 -0.33 7.63 14.12
N THR A 220 0.08 6.64 14.91
CA THR A 220 0.43 5.30 14.38
C THR A 220 -0.74 4.33 14.49
N VAL A 221 -1.14 3.72 13.38
CA VAL A 221 -2.06 2.57 13.36
C VAL A 221 -1.34 1.42 12.68
N SER A 222 -0.91 0.44 13.47
CA SER A 222 -0.03 -0.61 12.95
C SER A 222 -0.35 -1.98 13.52
N ASN A 223 -0.28 -3.01 12.69
CA ASN A 223 -0.54 -4.40 13.09
C ASN A 223 -1.93 -4.60 13.72
N CYS A 224 -2.93 -3.87 13.21
CA CYS A 224 -4.32 -4.02 13.63
C CYS A 224 -5.08 -4.86 12.61
N SER A 225 -6.04 -5.67 13.07
CA SER A 225 -6.94 -6.42 12.19
C SER A 225 -8.40 -6.16 12.48
N VAL A 226 -9.21 -6.15 11.42
CA VAL A 226 -10.67 -6.12 11.49
C VAL A 226 -11.18 -7.28 10.66
N SER A 227 -12.04 -8.14 11.21
CA SER A 227 -12.66 -9.23 10.45
C SER A 227 -14.17 -9.34 10.63
N ASP A 228 -14.83 -9.91 9.62
CA ASP A 228 -16.25 -10.30 9.65
C ASP A 228 -17.16 -9.16 10.12
N SER A 229 -16.84 -7.94 9.69
CA SER A 229 -17.44 -6.71 10.18
C SER A 229 -18.04 -5.88 9.06
N ILE A 230 -18.95 -4.98 9.42
CA ILE A 230 -19.67 -4.11 8.49
C ILE A 230 -19.35 -2.65 8.79
N VAL A 231 -18.96 -1.89 7.76
CA VAL A 231 -18.72 -0.44 7.87
C VAL A 231 -19.53 0.27 6.81
N VAL A 232 -20.45 1.12 7.23
CA VAL A 232 -21.35 1.87 6.36
C VAL A 232 -21.28 3.34 6.73
N SER A 233 -21.08 4.21 5.73
CA SER A 233 -21.29 5.63 5.89
C SER A 233 -22.48 6.11 5.07
N ALA A 234 -23.33 6.92 5.70
CA ALA A 234 -24.45 7.60 5.06
C ALA A 234 -24.17 9.09 4.77
N ASP A 235 -22.93 9.54 4.96
CA ASP A 235 -22.52 10.92 4.67
C ASP A 235 -21.90 11.01 3.27
N THR A 236 -22.43 11.92 2.44
CA THR A 236 -22.01 12.12 1.05
C THR A 236 -20.59 12.66 0.92
N ASN A 237 -19.94 13.07 2.02
CA ASN A 237 -18.55 13.51 2.03
C ASN A 237 -17.60 12.53 2.72
N ALA A 238 -18.10 11.37 3.15
CA ALA A 238 -17.34 10.48 4.01
C ALA A 238 -16.13 9.81 3.37
N TYR A 239 -15.15 9.59 4.22
CA TYR A 239 -14.01 8.71 4.02
C TYR A 239 -14.18 7.49 4.92
N THR A 240 -14.36 6.34 4.29
CA THR A 240 -14.73 5.11 4.97
C THR A 240 -13.67 4.06 4.73
N GLY A 241 -13.13 3.48 5.81
CA GLY A 241 -12.29 2.31 5.73
C GLY A 241 -12.49 1.38 6.91
N ALA A 242 -12.12 0.10 6.78
CA ALA A 242 -12.31 -0.84 7.90
C ALA A 242 -11.52 -0.40 9.14
N ILE A 243 -10.29 0.07 8.93
CA ILE A 243 -9.36 0.38 10.02
C ILE A 243 -9.22 1.88 10.24
N VAL A 244 -9.04 2.66 9.16
CA VAL A 244 -8.90 4.12 9.24
C VAL A 244 -9.85 4.82 8.28
N GLY A 245 -10.60 5.82 8.75
CA GLY A 245 -11.39 6.68 7.85
C GLY A 245 -10.48 7.63 7.07
N LEU A 246 -9.77 8.50 7.80
CA LEU A 246 -8.84 9.50 7.26
C LEU A 246 -7.46 9.42 7.93
N ALA A 247 -6.41 9.19 7.13
CA ALA A 247 -5.02 9.20 7.57
C ALA A 247 -4.33 10.52 7.19
N LYS A 248 -4.28 11.48 8.11
CA LYS A 248 -3.64 12.79 7.92
C LYS A 248 -2.11 12.71 8.05
N LEU A 249 -1.47 13.84 7.73
CA LEU A 249 -0.06 14.10 7.99
C LEU A 249 0.40 13.61 9.38
N ASN A 250 1.61 13.06 9.43
CA ASN A 250 2.23 12.38 10.57
C ASN A 250 1.69 10.98 10.88
N SER A 251 0.65 10.52 10.18
CA SER A 251 0.20 9.15 10.33
C SER A 251 1.23 8.12 9.87
N VAL A 252 1.23 6.97 10.54
CA VAL A 252 1.94 5.76 10.12
C VAL A 252 0.92 4.64 10.01
N ILE A 253 0.63 4.21 8.78
CA ILE A 253 -0.30 3.13 8.49
C ILE A 253 0.50 1.95 7.93
N SER A 254 0.59 0.86 8.70
CA SER A 254 1.38 -0.31 8.29
C SER A 254 0.91 -1.63 8.87
N TYR A 255 1.11 -2.74 8.15
CA TYR A 255 0.85 -4.09 8.66
C TYR A 255 -0.60 -4.35 9.09
N ASN A 256 -1.55 -3.60 8.54
CA ASN A 256 -2.95 -3.69 8.91
C ASN A 256 -3.69 -4.69 8.02
N THR A 257 -4.65 -5.42 8.60
CA THR A 257 -5.38 -6.49 7.89
C THR A 257 -6.89 -6.28 7.98
N SER A 258 -7.58 -6.27 6.84
CA SER A 258 -9.04 -6.30 6.76
C SER A 258 -9.45 -7.64 6.14
N GLU A 259 -10.27 -8.42 6.83
CA GLU A 259 -10.61 -9.78 6.40
C GLU A 259 -12.13 -9.96 6.36
N ASN A 260 -12.65 -10.35 5.20
CA ASN A 260 -14.08 -10.65 5.02
C ASN A 260 -15.03 -9.54 5.52
N ASN A 261 -14.64 -8.28 5.36
CA ASN A 261 -15.45 -7.13 5.77
C ASN A 261 -16.33 -6.64 4.63
N ARG A 262 -17.50 -6.08 4.96
CA ARG A 262 -18.35 -5.34 4.01
C ARG A 262 -18.23 -3.85 4.28
N ILE A 263 -17.66 -3.11 3.33
CA ILE A 263 -17.40 -1.67 3.45
C ILE A 263 -18.23 -0.95 2.39
N MET A 264 -19.04 0.02 2.83
CA MET A 264 -20.00 0.73 1.98
C MET A 264 -19.91 2.24 2.21
N ASN A 265 -19.77 3.01 1.14
CA ASN A 265 -19.67 4.46 1.20
C ASN A 265 -20.39 5.13 0.03
N ASP A 266 -21.42 5.91 0.32
CA ASP A 266 -22.12 6.74 -0.66
C ASP A 266 -21.53 8.17 -0.71
N GLY A 267 -20.25 8.32 -0.33
CA GLY A 267 -19.55 9.59 -0.30
C GLY A 267 -18.20 9.56 -1.03
N ASN A 268 -17.27 10.37 -0.54
CA ASN A 268 -16.01 10.69 -1.24
C ASN A 268 -15.04 9.52 -1.44
N ALA A 269 -14.84 8.64 -0.44
CA ALA A 269 -13.87 7.55 -0.58
C ALA A 269 -14.17 6.31 0.27
N ALA A 270 -14.15 5.14 -0.36
CA ALA A 270 -14.15 3.83 0.31
C ALA A 270 -12.81 3.12 0.11
N GLY A 271 -12.21 2.62 1.19
CA GLY A 271 -11.02 1.78 1.12
C GLY A 271 -11.07 0.55 2.02
N GLY A 272 -10.53 -0.58 1.57
CA GLY A 272 -10.45 -1.80 2.39
C GLY A 272 -9.74 -1.62 3.74
N ILE A 273 -8.74 -0.72 3.78
CA ILE A 273 -8.02 -0.35 5.02
C ILE A 273 -8.26 1.11 5.38
N VAL A 274 -8.07 2.01 4.41
CA VAL A 274 -8.10 3.46 4.61
C VAL A 274 -9.06 4.12 3.63
N GLY A 275 -10.01 4.93 4.10
CA GLY A 275 -10.86 5.74 3.22
C GLY A 275 -10.04 6.74 2.39
N GLN A 276 -9.44 7.73 3.06
CA GLN A 276 -8.51 8.69 2.45
C GLN A 276 -7.16 8.74 3.17
N SER A 277 -6.07 8.89 2.42
CA SER A 277 -4.71 9.00 2.96
C SER A 277 -3.90 10.19 2.42
N ASP A 278 -3.37 11.01 3.32
CA ASP A 278 -2.35 12.04 3.08
C ASP A 278 -0.90 11.50 3.28
N VAL A 279 -0.79 10.22 3.62
CA VAL A 279 0.48 9.57 3.99
C VAL A 279 0.67 8.25 3.26
N SER A 280 1.84 7.65 3.44
CA SER A 280 2.13 6.33 2.88
C SER A 280 1.40 5.22 3.64
N VAL A 281 0.90 4.24 2.89
CA VAL A 281 0.30 3.00 3.41
C VAL A 281 1.21 1.84 3.02
N ARG A 282 1.61 0.99 3.98
CA ARG A 282 2.60 -0.08 3.71
C ARG A 282 2.19 -1.43 4.25
N ASP A 283 2.52 -2.48 3.52
CA ASP A 283 2.44 -3.87 3.99
C ASP A 283 1.05 -4.23 4.54
N CYS A 284 -0.02 -3.72 3.95
CA CYS A 284 -1.40 -3.97 4.40
C CYS A 284 -2.09 -5.03 3.54
N LEU A 285 -2.99 -5.80 4.13
CA LEU A 285 -3.67 -6.91 3.50
C LEU A 285 -5.19 -6.74 3.59
N VAL A 286 -5.88 -6.87 2.47
CA VAL A 286 -7.33 -7.02 2.40
C VAL A 286 -7.61 -8.41 1.86
N ASN A 287 -8.18 -9.28 2.69
CA ASN A 287 -8.44 -10.68 2.40
C ASN A 287 -9.94 -10.95 2.28
N GLY A 288 -10.46 -10.95 1.06
CA GLY A 288 -11.89 -11.13 0.77
C GLY A 288 -12.75 -9.97 1.26
N GLY A 289 -14.06 -10.22 1.32
CA GLY A 289 -15.07 -9.20 1.61
C GLY A 289 -15.37 -8.30 0.41
N ASP A 290 -16.17 -7.27 0.64
CA ASP A 290 -16.66 -6.35 -0.39
C ASP A 290 -16.35 -4.90 -0.02
N VAL A 291 -15.87 -4.12 -0.99
CA VAL A 291 -15.66 -2.68 -0.86
C VAL A 291 -16.45 -1.97 -1.94
N SER A 292 -17.52 -1.28 -1.55
CA SER A 292 -18.36 -0.52 -2.46
C SER A 292 -18.32 0.98 -2.16
N GLY A 293 -18.10 1.81 -3.17
CA GLY A 293 -18.10 3.27 -3.05
C GLY A 293 -18.90 3.99 -4.14
N GLU A 294 -18.83 5.32 -4.11
CA GLU A 294 -19.42 6.21 -5.11
C GLU A 294 -18.32 6.96 -5.87
N GLU A 295 -17.73 7.99 -5.26
CA GLU A 295 -16.69 8.83 -5.85
C GLU A 295 -15.38 8.09 -6.10
N SER A 296 -14.84 7.43 -5.08
CA SER A 296 -13.57 6.71 -5.18
C SER A 296 -13.58 5.45 -4.34
N THR A 297 -13.24 4.32 -4.95
CA THR A 297 -13.25 3.01 -4.32
C THR A 297 -11.93 2.31 -4.56
N GLY A 298 -11.25 1.94 -3.48
CA GLY A 298 -9.97 1.26 -3.53
C GLY A 298 -9.95 0.00 -2.69
N GLY A 299 -9.34 -1.07 -3.21
CA GLY A 299 -9.17 -2.28 -2.41
C GLY A 299 -8.37 -2.04 -1.13
N ILE A 300 -7.37 -1.13 -1.12
CA ILE A 300 -6.62 -0.76 0.09
C ILE A 300 -6.95 0.66 0.53
N VAL A 301 -6.84 1.63 -0.38
CA VAL A 301 -7.04 3.05 -0.13
C VAL A 301 -8.04 3.61 -1.13
N GLY A 302 -9.11 4.25 -0.67
CA GLY A 302 -10.07 4.90 -1.56
C GLY A 302 -9.43 6.05 -2.33
N THR A 303 -8.96 7.06 -1.60
CA THR A 303 -8.33 8.25 -2.18
C THR A 303 -6.98 8.55 -1.55
N VAL A 304 -6.00 8.91 -2.39
CA VAL A 304 -4.73 9.47 -1.93
C VAL A 304 -4.65 10.94 -2.29
N THR A 305 -4.37 11.77 -1.29
CA THR A 305 -4.17 13.21 -1.44
C THR A 305 -2.72 13.55 -1.13
N ASN A 306 -2.06 14.27 -2.04
CA ASN A 306 -0.64 14.53 -1.86
C ASN A 306 -0.35 15.68 -0.89
N SER A 307 0.68 15.49 -0.06
CA SER A 307 1.34 16.56 0.69
C SER A 307 2.73 16.85 0.10
N ALA A 308 3.48 17.84 0.57
CA ALA A 308 4.71 18.30 -0.10
C ALA A 308 5.84 17.24 -0.26
N GLU A 309 5.69 16.02 0.27
CA GLU A 309 6.65 14.91 0.17
C GLU A 309 6.01 13.73 -0.59
N GLY A 310 6.78 13.02 -1.43
CA GLY A 310 6.23 11.89 -2.21
C GLY A 310 5.67 10.78 -1.32
N ILE A 311 4.46 10.33 -1.65
CA ILE A 311 3.69 9.30 -0.93
C ILE A 311 3.87 7.95 -1.63
N CYS A 312 3.81 6.84 -0.88
CA CYS A 312 3.76 5.52 -1.50
C CYS A 312 2.70 4.60 -0.89
N ILE A 313 2.13 3.75 -1.74
CA ILE A 313 1.46 2.51 -1.34
C ILE A 313 2.43 1.37 -1.68
N HIS A 314 2.86 0.59 -0.69
CA HIS A 314 3.93 -0.37 -0.89
C HIS A 314 3.66 -1.70 -0.19
N GLY A 315 3.88 -2.82 -0.89
CA GLY A 315 3.74 -4.15 -0.27
C GLY A 315 2.30 -4.55 0.07
N CYS A 316 1.30 -3.86 -0.49
CA CYS A 316 -0.10 -4.08 -0.14
C CYS A 316 -0.78 -5.08 -1.07
N GLN A 317 -1.73 -5.85 -0.54
CA GLN A 317 -2.45 -6.88 -1.29
C GLN A 317 -3.95 -6.82 -1.03
N SER A 318 -4.76 -6.91 -2.09
CA SER A 318 -6.22 -6.94 -2.01
C SER A 318 -6.79 -8.15 -2.75
N SER A 319 -7.76 -8.83 -2.14
CA SER A 319 -8.61 -9.85 -2.77
C SER A 319 -10.11 -9.58 -2.57
N ALA A 320 -10.51 -8.38 -2.16
CA ALA A 320 -11.91 -7.99 -2.00
C ALA A 320 -12.60 -7.83 -3.36
N ASN A 321 -13.92 -8.08 -3.42
CA ASN A 321 -14.70 -7.61 -4.56
C ASN A 321 -14.92 -6.10 -4.42
N ILE A 322 -14.61 -5.36 -5.47
CA ILE A 322 -14.57 -3.90 -5.42
C ILE A 322 -15.60 -3.37 -6.41
N SER A 323 -16.50 -2.50 -5.95
CA SER A 323 -17.48 -1.87 -6.81
C SER A 323 -17.62 -0.37 -6.57
N GLY A 324 -17.90 0.41 -7.60
CA GLY A 324 -17.92 1.86 -7.49
C GLY A 324 -18.52 2.55 -8.69
N LYS A 325 -18.75 3.86 -8.63
CA LYS A 325 -19.29 4.61 -9.77
C LYS A 325 -18.17 5.22 -10.62
N TYR A 326 -17.30 6.06 -10.04
CA TYR A 326 -16.41 6.92 -10.84
C TYR A 326 -14.95 6.45 -10.90
N HIS A 327 -14.29 6.28 -9.76
CA HIS A 327 -12.87 5.88 -9.73
C HIS A 327 -12.69 4.60 -8.93
N ILE A 328 -12.31 3.51 -9.59
CA ILE A 328 -12.28 2.17 -9.00
C ILE A 328 -10.92 1.54 -9.21
N GLY A 329 -10.24 1.21 -8.11
CA GLY A 329 -8.90 0.63 -8.14
C GLY A 329 -8.75 -0.59 -7.25
N GLY A 330 -8.09 -1.64 -7.75
CA GLY A 330 -7.81 -2.83 -6.94
C GLY A 330 -6.95 -2.55 -5.71
N ILE A 331 -6.13 -1.49 -5.76
CA ILE A 331 -5.33 -1.00 -4.63
C ILE A 331 -5.71 0.42 -4.25
N CYS A 332 -5.81 1.34 -5.23
CA CYS A 332 -6.05 2.76 -5.02
C CYS A 332 -7.15 3.27 -5.96
N GLY A 333 -8.24 3.82 -5.44
CA GLY A 333 -9.33 4.35 -6.28
C GLY A 333 -8.89 5.58 -7.07
N TYR A 334 -8.55 6.65 -6.36
CA TYR A 334 -8.18 7.94 -6.98
C TYR A 334 -6.95 8.55 -6.32
N TYR A 335 -6.14 9.25 -7.13
CA TYR A 335 -5.05 10.08 -6.64
C TYR A 335 -5.20 11.52 -7.11
N VAL A 336 -5.10 12.48 -6.19
CA VAL A 336 -5.15 13.90 -6.53
C VAL A 336 -4.00 14.69 -5.89
N GLN A 337 -3.38 15.53 -6.71
CA GLN A 337 -2.32 16.45 -6.33
C GLN A 337 -2.77 17.89 -6.50
N TYR A 338 -3.01 18.60 -5.39
CA TYR A 338 -3.39 20.02 -5.44
C TYR A 338 -2.20 20.88 -5.89
N THR A 339 -2.38 21.57 -7.03
CA THR A 339 -1.37 22.30 -7.81
C THR A 339 -0.70 23.48 -7.09
N PHE A 340 -1.17 23.88 -5.91
CA PHE A 340 -0.63 25.00 -5.14
C PHE A 340 0.67 24.68 -4.38
N ILE A 341 1.07 23.39 -4.29
CA ILE A 341 2.21 22.93 -3.49
C ILE A 341 3.34 22.44 -4.40
N GLU A 342 4.17 23.37 -4.87
CA GLU A 342 5.36 23.07 -5.67
C GLU A 342 6.64 23.11 -4.83
N PRO A 343 7.52 22.09 -4.87
CA PRO A 343 7.40 20.79 -5.56
C PRO A 343 6.88 19.68 -4.63
N SER A 344 5.79 19.00 -5.01
CA SER A 344 5.31 17.76 -4.37
C SER A 344 5.82 16.53 -5.15
N GLY A 345 6.19 15.45 -4.44
CA GLY A 345 6.73 14.23 -5.04
C GLY A 345 5.64 13.33 -5.64
N PRO A 346 5.95 12.39 -6.55
CA PRO A 346 4.94 11.52 -7.15
C PRO A 346 4.31 10.57 -6.12
N LEU A 347 3.09 10.09 -6.41
CA LEU A 347 2.57 8.88 -5.78
C LEU A 347 3.29 7.66 -6.37
N THR A 348 3.87 6.83 -5.51
CA THR A 348 4.46 5.55 -5.92
C THR A 348 3.64 4.37 -5.41
N ILE A 349 3.04 3.59 -6.30
CA ILE A 349 2.46 2.28 -5.96
C ILE A 349 3.49 1.22 -6.33
N SER A 350 3.90 0.39 -5.37
CA SER A 350 4.97 -0.58 -5.64
C SER A 350 4.83 -1.89 -4.89
N GLU A 351 5.20 -3.00 -5.52
CA GLU A 351 5.17 -4.32 -4.90
C GLU A 351 3.76 -4.65 -4.35
N CYS A 352 2.72 -4.24 -5.09
CA CYS A 352 1.33 -4.42 -4.70
C CYS A 352 0.64 -5.46 -5.60
N THR A 353 -0.35 -6.16 -5.06
CA THR A 353 -1.09 -7.18 -5.81
C THR A 353 -2.59 -7.05 -5.61
N ASN A 354 -3.32 -6.98 -6.72
CA ASN A 354 -4.77 -7.16 -6.71
C ASN A 354 -5.14 -8.56 -7.23
N ARG A 355 -6.02 -9.23 -6.51
CA ARG A 355 -6.66 -10.50 -6.87
C ARG A 355 -8.19 -10.40 -6.87
N GLY A 356 -8.73 -9.29 -6.38
CA GLY A 356 -10.15 -9.07 -6.24
C GLY A 356 -10.74 -8.51 -7.53
N ASN A 357 -11.97 -8.91 -7.84
CA ASN A 357 -12.65 -8.44 -9.04
C ASN A 357 -13.16 -7.02 -8.86
N LEU A 358 -13.08 -6.23 -9.92
CA LEU A 358 -13.58 -4.87 -10.00
C LEU A 358 -14.84 -4.86 -10.85
N THR A 359 -15.91 -4.28 -10.34
CA THR A 359 -17.18 -4.14 -11.06
C THR A 359 -17.67 -2.71 -10.99
N GLU A 360 -17.96 -2.16 -12.16
CA GLU A 360 -18.58 -0.85 -12.26
C GLU A 360 -20.02 -0.87 -11.72
N ARG A 361 -20.45 0.22 -11.06
CA ARG A 361 -21.86 0.50 -10.75
C ARG A 361 -22.37 1.56 -11.72
N ALA A 362 -23.56 1.32 -12.25
CA ALA A 362 -24.26 2.17 -13.20
C ALA A 362 -24.23 3.67 -12.86
N VAL A 363 -23.91 4.49 -13.86
CA VAL A 363 -24.11 5.94 -13.84
C VAL A 363 -24.97 6.35 -15.02
N SER A 364 -26.12 6.97 -14.74
CA SER A 364 -27.05 7.50 -15.75
C SER A 364 -26.74 8.94 -16.17
N ASP A 365 -25.76 9.58 -15.53
CA ASP A 365 -25.48 10.99 -15.68
C ASP A 365 -24.56 11.25 -16.88
N TYR A 366 -25.17 11.73 -17.95
CA TYR A 366 -24.50 12.03 -19.20
C TYR A 366 -23.37 13.05 -19.01
N GLY A 367 -22.16 12.72 -19.47
CA GLY A 367 -20.98 13.60 -19.41
C GLY A 367 -19.99 13.33 -18.27
N LEU A 368 -20.30 12.40 -17.36
CA LEU A 368 -19.33 11.88 -16.40
C LEU A 368 -18.52 10.74 -17.01
N LYS A 369 -17.38 10.42 -16.40
CA LYS A 369 -16.45 9.38 -16.86
C LYS A 369 -16.16 8.42 -15.72
N GLN A 370 -16.09 7.14 -16.05
CA GLN A 370 -15.81 6.06 -15.11
C GLN A 370 -14.46 5.43 -15.46
N TYR A 371 -13.67 5.14 -14.43
CA TYR A 371 -12.31 4.64 -14.57
C TYR A 371 -12.09 3.45 -13.64
N LEU A 372 -11.83 2.30 -14.24
CA LEU A 372 -11.54 1.06 -13.54
C LEU A 372 -10.12 0.63 -13.86
N GLY A 373 -9.31 0.43 -12.83
CA GLY A 373 -7.96 -0.11 -13.00
C GLY A 373 -7.64 -1.19 -11.98
N GLY A 374 -7.13 -2.33 -12.43
CA GLY A 374 -6.79 -3.44 -11.54
C GLY A 374 -5.82 -3.07 -10.41
N ILE A 375 -5.04 -2.00 -10.54
CA ILE A 375 -4.25 -1.41 -9.45
C ILE A 375 -4.78 -0.01 -9.07
N MET A 376 -5.00 0.87 -10.06
CA MET A 376 -5.38 2.27 -9.84
C MET A 376 -6.52 2.70 -10.75
N GLY A 377 -7.58 3.30 -10.21
CA GLY A 377 -8.70 3.80 -11.02
C GLY A 377 -8.28 4.98 -11.91
N ASP A 378 -8.09 6.15 -11.31
CA ASP A 378 -7.65 7.37 -12.01
C ASP A 378 -6.62 8.17 -11.18
N ALA A 379 -5.93 9.10 -11.84
CA ALA A 379 -4.98 9.98 -11.22
C ALA A 379 -4.96 11.38 -11.83
N GLN A 380 -4.87 12.38 -10.96
CA GLN A 380 -4.55 13.77 -11.26
C GLN A 380 -3.25 14.17 -10.54
N GLY A 381 -2.11 13.75 -11.08
CA GLY A 381 -0.81 13.97 -10.47
C GLY A 381 0.32 13.15 -11.10
N ALA A 382 1.55 13.34 -10.61
CA ALA A 382 2.67 12.48 -10.99
C ALA A 382 2.52 11.08 -10.34
N VAL A 383 2.61 10.01 -11.13
CA VAL A 383 2.40 8.63 -10.67
C VAL A 383 3.54 7.71 -11.12
N THR A 384 3.92 6.78 -10.24
CA THR A 384 4.79 5.65 -10.57
C THR A 384 4.16 4.36 -10.04
N ILE A 385 3.80 3.44 -10.92
CA ILE A 385 3.36 2.08 -10.59
C ILE A 385 4.50 1.13 -10.96
N THR A 386 4.99 0.32 -10.02
CA THR A 386 6.11 -0.58 -10.32
C THR A 386 6.09 -1.89 -9.56
N LYS A 387 6.43 -3.00 -10.22
CA LYS A 387 6.40 -4.34 -9.60
C LYS A 387 5.02 -4.67 -9.03
N CYS A 388 3.98 -4.25 -9.72
CA CYS A 388 2.60 -4.56 -9.33
C CYS A 388 2.06 -5.71 -10.18
N HIS A 389 1.03 -6.38 -9.67
CA HIS A 389 0.38 -7.48 -10.37
C HIS A 389 -1.13 -7.39 -10.19
N ASN A 390 -1.88 -7.42 -11.29
CA ASN A 390 -3.31 -7.62 -11.26
C ASN A 390 -3.68 -9.02 -11.74
N SER A 391 -4.55 -9.70 -10.99
CA SER A 391 -5.16 -10.97 -11.36
C SER A 391 -6.67 -10.99 -11.16
N GLY A 392 -7.24 -9.90 -10.62
CA GLY A 392 -8.68 -9.75 -10.53
C GLY A 392 -9.25 -9.22 -11.84
N ASP A 393 -10.44 -9.68 -12.20
CA ASP A 393 -11.12 -9.27 -13.42
C ASP A 393 -11.61 -7.81 -13.30
N VAL A 394 -11.69 -7.12 -14.43
CA VAL A 394 -12.20 -5.75 -14.54
C VAL A 394 -13.44 -5.79 -15.42
N LEU A 395 -14.61 -5.55 -14.83
CA LEU A 395 -15.90 -5.74 -15.47
C LEU A 395 -16.72 -4.45 -15.47
N SER A 396 -17.30 -4.12 -16.62
CA SER A 396 -18.40 -3.16 -16.68
C SER A 396 -19.74 -3.87 -16.49
N ASP A 397 -20.71 -3.21 -15.85
CA ASP A 397 -22.04 -3.79 -15.63
C ASP A 397 -23.11 -3.26 -16.62
N GLN A 398 -22.87 -2.12 -17.30
CA GLN A 398 -23.86 -1.52 -18.21
C GLN A 398 -23.96 -2.19 -19.58
N GLU A 399 -25.17 -2.23 -20.13
CA GLU A 399 -25.48 -2.77 -21.47
C GLU A 399 -26.21 -1.73 -22.34
N THR A 400 -25.83 -0.44 -22.25
CA THR A 400 -26.55 0.65 -22.95
C THR A 400 -25.64 1.75 -23.47
N CYS A 401 -25.89 2.21 -24.71
CA CYS A 401 -25.17 3.33 -25.33
C CYS A 401 -25.47 4.69 -24.68
N ASN A 402 -26.47 4.78 -23.81
CA ASN A 402 -26.78 6.00 -23.06
C ASN A 402 -25.94 6.15 -21.78
N ALA A 403 -25.19 5.12 -21.40
CA ALA A 403 -24.32 5.16 -20.24
C ALA A 403 -23.10 6.07 -20.48
N SER A 404 -22.61 6.63 -19.38
CA SER A 404 -21.43 7.50 -19.32
C SER A 404 -20.19 6.83 -19.94
N GLU A 405 -19.16 7.61 -20.26
CA GLU A 405 -17.93 7.03 -20.82
C GLU A 405 -17.24 6.11 -19.79
N VAL A 406 -16.78 4.93 -20.21
CA VAL A 406 -16.06 3.97 -19.35
C VAL A 406 -14.64 3.73 -19.84
N ASN A 407 -13.70 3.62 -18.89
CA ASN A 407 -12.28 3.40 -19.14
C ASN A 407 -11.80 2.20 -18.30
N LEU A 408 -11.57 1.05 -18.93
CA LEU A 408 -11.21 -0.21 -18.29
C LEU A 408 -9.75 -0.59 -18.56
N GLY A 409 -8.92 -0.49 -17.52
CA GLY A 409 -7.50 -0.82 -17.57
C GLY A 409 -7.15 -2.04 -16.70
N GLY A 410 -6.34 -2.96 -17.23
CA GLY A 410 -5.84 -4.07 -16.41
C GLY A 410 -4.97 -3.63 -15.23
N ILE A 411 -4.29 -2.49 -15.35
CA ILE A 411 -3.52 -1.85 -14.27
C ILE A 411 -4.09 -0.49 -13.90
N MET A 412 -4.38 0.37 -14.88
CA MET A 412 -4.80 1.74 -14.66
C MET A 412 -5.96 2.15 -15.57
N GLY A 413 -7.05 2.67 -15.00
CA GLY A 413 -8.22 3.08 -15.80
C GLY A 413 -7.92 4.34 -16.62
N GLY A 414 -7.49 5.40 -15.97
CA GLY A 414 -7.17 6.66 -16.64
C GLY A 414 -6.13 7.49 -15.93
N ILE A 415 -5.70 8.55 -16.60
CA ILE A 415 -4.87 9.58 -16.01
C ILE A 415 -5.15 10.92 -16.66
N TYR A 416 -5.58 11.87 -15.86
CA TYR A 416 -5.72 13.25 -16.27
C TYR A 416 -4.54 14.10 -15.80
N ASN A 417 -3.74 14.57 -16.75
CA ASN A 417 -2.48 15.23 -16.42
C ASN A 417 -2.22 16.44 -17.32
N PRO A 418 -2.01 17.66 -16.79
CA PRO A 418 -1.40 18.71 -17.60
C PRO A 418 0.05 18.31 -17.93
N GLU A 419 0.58 18.72 -19.10
CA GLU A 419 1.89 18.35 -19.72
C GLU A 419 3.17 18.36 -18.82
N LYS A 420 3.02 18.75 -17.55
CA LYS A 420 4.04 18.87 -16.51
C LYS A 420 4.37 17.58 -15.77
N TRP A 421 3.41 16.69 -15.50
CA TRP A 421 3.66 15.53 -14.63
C TRP A 421 3.90 14.23 -15.42
N GLU A 422 4.73 13.35 -14.85
CA GLU A 422 5.13 12.07 -15.46
C GLU A 422 4.26 10.94 -14.91
N CYS A 423 3.89 10.01 -15.78
CA CYS A 423 3.27 8.75 -15.40
C CYS A 423 4.17 7.60 -15.84
N LYS A 424 4.63 6.79 -14.89
CA LYS A 424 5.49 5.65 -15.17
C LYS A 424 4.86 4.37 -14.66
N ILE A 425 4.65 3.41 -15.54
CA ILE A 425 4.29 2.03 -15.18
C ILE A 425 5.46 1.14 -15.59
N SER A 426 6.04 0.39 -14.65
CA SER A 426 7.12 -0.54 -15.00
C SER A 426 7.12 -1.86 -14.26
N ASP A 427 7.67 -2.89 -14.90
CA ASP A 427 7.89 -4.20 -14.26
C ASP A 427 6.58 -4.77 -13.68
N THR A 428 5.46 -4.54 -14.37
CA THR A 428 4.09 -4.72 -13.87
C THR A 428 3.26 -5.48 -14.89
N ASP A 429 2.39 -6.37 -14.44
CA ASP A 429 1.62 -7.23 -15.33
C ASP A 429 0.15 -7.39 -14.90
N ASN A 430 -0.69 -7.59 -15.92
CA ASN A 430 -2.11 -7.92 -15.79
C ASN A 430 -2.36 -9.35 -16.27
N THR A 431 -3.08 -10.13 -15.48
CA THR A 431 -3.60 -11.46 -15.84
C THR A 431 -5.12 -11.54 -15.74
N GLY A 432 -5.76 -10.57 -15.06
CA GLY A 432 -7.21 -10.49 -14.95
C GLY A 432 -7.85 -10.13 -16.28
N HIS A 433 -9.01 -10.72 -16.56
CA HIS A 433 -9.76 -10.46 -17.77
C HIS A 433 -10.47 -9.12 -17.71
N ILE A 434 -10.55 -8.44 -18.85
CA ILE A 434 -11.26 -7.17 -18.97
C ILE A 434 -12.49 -7.42 -19.82
N THR A 435 -13.67 -7.24 -19.24
CA THR A 435 -14.96 -7.43 -19.92
C THR A 435 -15.72 -6.13 -19.93
N GLU A 436 -15.91 -5.59 -21.13
CA GLU A 436 -16.78 -4.45 -21.39
C GLU A 436 -18.04 -4.95 -22.10
N LYS A 437 -19.19 -4.48 -21.61
CA LYS A 437 -20.50 -4.82 -22.13
C LYS A 437 -21.02 -3.79 -23.14
N GLN A 438 -21.38 -2.56 -22.72
CA GLN A 438 -21.64 -1.45 -23.65
C GLN A 438 -21.81 -0.10 -22.93
N HIS A 439 -21.13 0.95 -23.43
CA HIS A 439 -21.32 2.35 -23.07
C HIS A 439 -21.40 3.26 -24.31
N SER A 440 -21.61 4.58 -24.11
CA SER A 440 -21.49 5.58 -25.20
C SER A 440 -20.09 5.61 -25.80
N ILE A 441 -19.07 5.58 -24.94
CA ILE A 441 -17.66 5.53 -25.29
C ILE A 441 -16.98 4.55 -24.34
N SER A 442 -16.29 3.55 -24.89
CA SER A 442 -15.56 2.54 -24.14
C SER A 442 -14.08 2.58 -24.50
N ARG A 443 -13.20 2.74 -23.51
CA ARG A 443 -11.75 2.59 -23.68
C ARG A 443 -11.26 1.39 -22.91
N ILE A 444 -10.54 0.51 -23.57
CA ILE A 444 -10.13 -0.77 -23.00
C ILE A 444 -8.64 -0.97 -23.26
N GLY A 445 -7.88 -1.15 -22.19
CA GLY A 445 -6.43 -1.33 -22.25
C GLY A 445 -5.94 -2.43 -21.33
N GLY A 446 -5.19 -3.40 -21.84
CA GLY A 446 -4.64 -4.48 -21.00
C GLY A 446 -3.72 -3.99 -19.88
N ILE A 447 -3.06 -2.84 -20.05
CA ILE A 447 -2.34 -2.13 -18.99
C ILE A 447 -3.05 -0.84 -18.61
N ILE A 448 -3.28 0.07 -19.57
CA ILE A 448 -3.89 1.37 -19.32
C ILE A 448 -4.97 1.69 -20.36
N ALA A 449 -6.15 2.13 -19.92
CA ALA A 449 -7.27 2.44 -20.80
C ALA A 449 -7.15 3.85 -21.42
N ASP A 450 -7.11 4.91 -20.62
CA ASP A 450 -6.93 6.29 -21.10
C ASP A 450 -5.57 6.87 -20.65
N GLY A 451 -4.63 6.95 -21.59
CA GLY A 451 -3.28 7.44 -21.39
C GLY A 451 -2.98 8.75 -22.12
N ARG A 452 -3.98 9.52 -22.55
CA ARG A 452 -3.80 10.66 -23.49
C ARG A 452 -2.91 11.81 -23.02
N TRP A 453 -3.00 12.20 -21.75
CA TRP A 453 -2.57 13.54 -21.31
C TRP A 453 -1.24 13.66 -20.49
N PRO A 454 -0.58 12.60 -19.97
CA PRO A 454 0.73 12.74 -19.29
C PRO A 454 1.94 12.49 -20.20
N ASN A 455 3.17 12.68 -19.70
CA ASN A 455 4.32 11.94 -20.27
C ASN A 455 4.24 10.48 -19.81
N LEU A 456 3.56 9.63 -20.59
CA LEU A 456 3.40 8.22 -20.27
C LEU A 456 4.67 7.42 -20.57
N THR A 457 5.16 6.65 -19.60
CA THR A 457 6.22 5.66 -19.80
C THR A 457 5.73 4.29 -19.35
N LEU A 458 5.59 3.37 -20.30
CA LEU A 458 5.35 1.95 -20.05
C LEU A 458 6.65 1.20 -20.31
N GLN A 459 7.15 0.46 -19.32
CA GLN A 459 8.41 -0.26 -19.44
C GLN A 459 8.34 -1.64 -18.80
N ASN A 460 8.64 -2.69 -19.54
CA ASN A 460 8.59 -4.06 -19.01
C ASN A 460 7.18 -4.38 -18.48
N THR A 461 6.17 -4.16 -19.31
CA THR A 461 4.76 -4.42 -18.94
C THR A 461 4.19 -5.57 -19.75
N ALA A 462 3.27 -6.33 -19.17
CA ALA A 462 2.68 -7.48 -19.84
C ALA A 462 1.19 -7.59 -19.56
N ASN A 463 0.39 -7.78 -20.61
CA ASN A 463 -1.00 -8.18 -20.47
C ASN A 463 -1.16 -9.65 -20.88
N TYR A 464 -1.72 -10.46 -20.01
CA TYR A 464 -2.12 -11.85 -20.27
C TYR A 464 -3.63 -12.04 -20.19
N GLY A 465 -4.35 -11.06 -19.65
CA GLY A 465 -5.80 -11.13 -19.55
C GLY A 465 -6.45 -10.89 -20.90
N ASN A 466 -7.48 -11.67 -21.21
CA ASN A 466 -8.31 -11.43 -22.39
C ASN A 466 -9.11 -10.14 -22.24
N LEU A 467 -9.31 -9.46 -23.36
CA LEU A 467 -10.15 -8.28 -23.50
C LEU A 467 -11.39 -8.69 -24.28
N GLN A 468 -12.56 -8.57 -23.67
CA GLN A 468 -13.83 -8.87 -24.30
C GLN A 468 -14.66 -7.58 -24.38
N TYR A 469 -15.20 -7.31 -25.57
CA TYR A 469 -16.15 -6.23 -25.81
C TYR A 469 -17.41 -6.81 -26.45
N ALA A 470 -18.51 -6.81 -25.72
CA ALA A 470 -19.82 -7.10 -26.30
C ALA A 470 -20.34 -5.85 -27.03
N VAL A 471 -21.12 -6.03 -28.08
CA VAL A 471 -21.77 -4.89 -28.76
C VAL A 471 -23.22 -5.23 -28.98
N ASN A 472 -24.12 -4.38 -28.50
CA ASN A 472 -25.55 -4.49 -28.71
C ASN A 472 -26.13 -3.31 -29.54
N ASP A 473 -25.36 -2.25 -29.84
CA ASP A 473 -25.80 -1.07 -30.60
C ASP A 473 -24.70 -0.50 -31.52
N ASP A 474 -25.09 -0.02 -32.71
CA ASP A 474 -24.21 0.44 -33.79
C ASP A 474 -23.60 1.84 -33.55
N TYR A 475 -24.10 2.60 -32.57
CA TYR A 475 -23.69 3.98 -32.29
C TYR A 475 -22.59 4.13 -31.21
N ALA A 476 -22.24 3.05 -30.50
CA ALA A 476 -21.22 3.08 -29.46
C ALA A 476 -19.79 3.23 -30.05
N GLU A 477 -18.98 4.12 -29.49
CA GLU A 477 -17.54 4.19 -29.81
C GLU A 477 -16.76 3.26 -28.88
N ALA A 478 -15.84 2.48 -29.42
CA ALA A 478 -14.91 1.72 -28.59
C ALA A 478 -13.47 1.79 -29.12
N VAL A 479 -12.52 1.90 -28.18
CA VAL A 479 -11.09 1.93 -28.45
C VAL A 479 -10.40 0.86 -27.62
N ILE A 480 -9.85 -0.15 -28.28
CA ILE A 480 -9.39 -1.39 -27.63
C ILE A 480 -7.93 -1.67 -27.99
N GLY A 481 -7.10 -1.82 -26.97
CA GLY A 481 -5.68 -2.12 -27.11
C GLY A 481 -5.16 -3.14 -26.10
N GLY A 482 -4.39 -4.13 -26.55
CA GLY A 482 -3.84 -5.16 -25.66
C GLY A 482 -2.87 -4.63 -24.60
N ILE A 483 -2.23 -3.48 -24.83
CA ILE A 483 -1.46 -2.74 -23.82
C ILE A 483 -2.13 -1.41 -23.48
N LEU A 484 -2.42 -0.60 -24.50
CA LEU A 484 -2.85 0.79 -24.36
C LEU A 484 -4.17 1.00 -25.10
N GLY A 485 -5.25 1.37 -24.41
CA GLY A 485 -6.51 1.69 -25.07
C GLY A 485 -6.35 2.92 -25.98
N GLN A 486 -6.37 4.10 -25.36
CA GLN A 486 -6.12 5.37 -26.04
C GLN A 486 -4.83 6.01 -25.51
N GLY A 487 -3.85 6.12 -26.40
CA GLY A 487 -2.61 6.83 -26.23
C GLY A 487 -2.71 8.27 -26.71
N CYS A 488 -1.57 8.81 -27.11
CA CYS A 488 -1.46 10.20 -27.53
C CYS A 488 -2.05 10.42 -28.93
N GLU A 489 -2.98 11.37 -29.06
CA GLU A 489 -3.56 11.81 -30.35
C GLU A 489 -2.84 13.05 -30.88
N ALA A 490 -2.71 13.17 -32.21
CA ALA A 490 -2.04 14.29 -32.84
C ALA A 490 -3.05 15.38 -33.23
N GLU A 491 -3.18 16.45 -32.43
CA GLU A 491 -3.83 17.67 -32.94
C GLU A 491 -2.84 18.45 -33.82
N GLU A 492 -3.09 18.49 -35.14
CA GLU A 492 -2.24 19.18 -36.13
C GLU A 492 -2.15 20.71 -35.95
N SER A 493 -2.94 21.32 -35.06
CA SER A 493 -3.08 22.78 -34.99
C SER A 493 -1.95 23.52 -34.26
N ASP A 494 -1.11 22.86 -33.45
CA ASP A 494 -0.02 23.55 -32.73
C ASP A 494 1.28 22.71 -32.59
N LYS A 495 2.35 23.16 -33.26
CA LYS A 495 3.68 22.53 -33.25
C LYS A 495 4.32 22.44 -31.86
N SER A 496 3.87 23.26 -30.91
CA SER A 496 4.36 23.25 -29.53
C SER A 496 3.80 22.05 -28.75
N THR A 497 2.51 21.77 -28.88
CA THR A 497 1.78 20.62 -28.34
C THR A 497 2.32 19.32 -28.95
N TRP A 498 2.52 19.26 -30.28
CA TRP A 498 3.04 18.07 -30.96
C TRP A 498 4.42 17.58 -30.43
N ASN A 499 5.32 18.49 -30.05
CA ASN A 499 6.62 18.13 -29.45
C ASN A 499 6.50 17.71 -27.97
N ALA A 500 5.44 18.11 -27.27
CA ALA A 500 5.11 17.61 -25.94
C ALA A 500 4.50 16.20 -26.01
N LEU A 501 3.73 15.92 -27.07
CA LEU A 501 3.01 14.67 -27.33
C LEU A 501 3.93 13.50 -27.76
N GLN A 502 5.10 13.75 -28.38
CA GLN A 502 6.13 12.72 -28.65
C GLN A 502 6.87 12.17 -27.40
N LYS A 503 6.43 12.51 -26.19
CA LYS A 503 7.10 12.10 -24.93
C LYS A 503 6.65 10.73 -24.42
N HIS A 504 5.59 10.14 -24.98
CA HIS A 504 5.18 8.80 -24.62
C HIS A 504 6.22 7.77 -25.03
N VAL A 505 6.59 6.87 -24.12
CA VAL A 505 7.55 5.79 -24.38
C VAL A 505 6.98 4.48 -23.89
N ILE A 506 6.62 3.61 -24.83
CA ILE A 506 6.24 2.23 -24.57
C ILE A 506 7.40 1.34 -24.99
N ALA A 507 8.01 0.67 -24.02
CA ALA A 507 9.19 -0.15 -24.24
C ALA A 507 9.04 -1.53 -23.59
N ASN A 508 9.59 -2.55 -24.24
CA ASN A 508 9.68 -3.90 -23.68
C ASN A 508 8.32 -4.41 -23.19
N SER A 509 7.25 -4.21 -23.95
CA SER A 509 5.89 -4.53 -23.52
C SER A 509 5.25 -5.58 -24.43
N ILE A 510 4.44 -6.47 -23.83
CA ILE A 510 3.88 -7.62 -24.55
C ILE A 510 2.40 -7.84 -24.23
N ASN A 511 1.58 -7.95 -25.27
CA ASN A 511 0.22 -8.46 -25.15
C ASN A 511 0.20 -9.95 -25.47
N TYR A 512 -0.34 -10.77 -24.58
CA TYR A 512 -0.67 -12.19 -24.79
C TYR A 512 -2.19 -12.43 -24.80
N GLY A 513 -2.97 -11.52 -24.21
CA GLY A 513 -4.41 -11.68 -24.09
C GLY A 513 -5.11 -11.53 -25.44
N GLU A 514 -6.10 -12.37 -25.69
CA GLU A 514 -6.95 -12.25 -26.88
C GLU A 514 -7.88 -11.05 -26.76
N ILE A 515 -8.16 -10.39 -27.90
CA ILE A 515 -9.11 -9.29 -28.01
C ILE A 515 -10.33 -9.78 -28.78
N GLN A 516 -11.42 -10.03 -28.07
CA GLN A 516 -12.67 -10.56 -28.63
C GLN A 516 -13.73 -9.47 -28.72
N ILE A 517 -14.32 -9.32 -29.92
CA ILE A 517 -15.39 -8.37 -30.21
C ILE A 517 -16.64 -9.17 -30.61
N GLY A 518 -17.81 -8.77 -30.10
CA GLY A 518 -19.10 -9.38 -30.49
C GLY A 518 -19.34 -9.42 -32.01
N SER A 519 -20.11 -10.40 -32.49
CA SER A 519 -20.17 -10.81 -33.91
C SER A 519 -20.72 -9.74 -34.89
N GLU A 520 -19.85 -9.34 -35.82
CA GLU A 520 -20.09 -9.06 -37.26
C GLU A 520 -21.37 -8.32 -37.69
N GLN A 521 -21.61 -7.10 -37.20
CA GLN A 521 -22.31 -6.10 -38.01
C GLN A 521 -21.54 -4.78 -37.96
N ASN A 522 -21.12 -4.30 -39.15
CA ASN A 522 -20.40 -3.05 -39.46
C ASN A 522 -20.32 -1.99 -38.32
N TYR A 523 -19.44 -2.22 -37.35
CA TYR A 523 -19.20 -1.26 -36.27
C TYR A 523 -18.45 -0.06 -36.84
N ARG A 524 -19.17 1.01 -37.15
CA ARG A 524 -18.58 2.21 -37.77
C ARG A 524 -17.61 2.96 -36.84
N ALA A 525 -17.62 2.67 -35.53
CA ALA A 525 -16.89 3.43 -34.50
C ALA A 525 -16.04 2.57 -33.54
N VAL A 526 -15.75 1.30 -33.87
CA VAL A 526 -14.89 0.44 -33.04
C VAL A 526 -13.48 0.39 -33.64
N THR A 527 -12.49 0.77 -32.84
CA THR A 527 -11.06 0.83 -33.19
C THR A 527 -10.30 -0.19 -32.35
N VAL A 528 -9.65 -1.16 -33.01
CA VAL A 528 -8.94 -2.24 -32.32
C VAL A 528 -7.52 -2.39 -32.84
N GLY A 529 -6.55 -2.49 -31.93
CA GLY A 529 -5.21 -2.95 -32.24
C GLY A 529 -4.64 -3.84 -31.15
N GLY A 530 -3.85 -4.83 -31.54
CA GLY A 530 -3.31 -5.81 -30.60
C GLY A 530 -2.33 -5.22 -29.56
N LEU A 531 -1.67 -4.10 -29.88
CA LEU A 531 -0.87 -3.34 -28.91
C LEU A 531 -1.62 -2.10 -28.42
N ALA A 532 -2.19 -1.32 -29.34
CA ALA A 532 -2.97 -0.15 -28.96
C ALA A 532 -4.19 0.09 -29.84
N GLY A 533 -5.26 0.62 -29.23
CA GLY A 533 -6.43 1.07 -29.97
C GLY A 533 -6.11 2.33 -30.76
N LYS A 534 -5.77 3.42 -30.08
CA LYS A 534 -5.33 4.68 -30.70
C LYS A 534 -3.94 5.05 -30.18
N ALA A 535 -2.97 5.25 -31.07
CA ALA A 535 -1.58 5.53 -30.68
C ALA A 535 -0.82 6.36 -31.73
N GLU A 536 -1.28 7.58 -31.99
CA GLU A 536 -0.83 8.35 -33.16
C GLU A 536 0.56 8.97 -32.99
N ALA A 537 0.93 9.39 -31.78
CA ALA A 537 2.21 10.08 -31.51
C ALA A 537 3.17 9.30 -30.58
N ASP A 538 2.82 8.07 -30.22
CA ASP A 538 3.55 7.29 -29.22
C ASP A 538 4.85 6.67 -29.76
N ARG A 539 5.90 6.61 -28.93
CA ARG A 539 7.13 5.86 -29.27
C ARG A 539 7.06 4.43 -28.75
N TRP A 540 7.24 3.48 -29.65
CA TRP A 540 7.24 2.04 -29.37
C TRP A 540 8.62 1.43 -29.61
N GLN A 541 9.11 0.66 -28.64
CA GLN A 541 10.40 -0.02 -28.72
C GLN A 541 10.34 -1.43 -28.15
N TYR A 542 10.77 -2.44 -28.90
CA TYR A 542 10.83 -3.84 -28.42
C TYR A 542 9.48 -4.34 -27.89
N CYS A 543 8.40 -4.16 -28.66
CA CYS A 543 7.04 -4.51 -28.24
C CYS A 543 6.44 -5.62 -29.08
N TYR A 544 5.61 -6.46 -28.47
CA TYR A 544 5.14 -7.71 -29.08
C TYR A 544 3.65 -7.92 -28.88
N GLU A 545 2.94 -8.13 -29.97
CA GLU A 545 1.59 -8.69 -29.95
C GLU A 545 1.73 -10.20 -30.10
N ALA A 546 1.33 -10.97 -29.09
CA ALA A 546 1.54 -12.41 -29.00
C ALA A 546 0.26 -13.19 -28.66
N SER A 547 -0.91 -12.56 -28.81
CA SER A 547 -2.19 -13.29 -28.73
C SER A 547 -2.32 -14.33 -29.83
N GLY A 548 -1.62 -14.14 -30.96
CA GLY A 548 -1.73 -14.98 -32.14
C GLY A 548 -2.91 -14.59 -33.03
N MET A 549 -3.59 -13.49 -32.71
CA MET A 549 -4.71 -12.97 -33.49
C MET A 549 -4.23 -12.25 -34.76
N GLN A 550 -5.02 -12.33 -35.83
CA GLN A 550 -4.79 -11.57 -37.06
C GLN A 550 -5.47 -10.20 -36.99
N ILE A 551 -4.99 -9.35 -36.08
CA ILE A 551 -5.44 -7.97 -35.89
C ILE A 551 -4.29 -7.00 -36.17
N PRO A 552 -4.56 -5.75 -36.58
CA PRO A 552 -3.49 -4.77 -36.72
C PRO A 552 -2.82 -4.52 -35.36
N LEU A 553 -1.54 -4.15 -35.38
CA LEU A 553 -0.82 -3.79 -34.14
C LEU A 553 -1.44 -2.54 -33.48
N TYR A 554 -1.91 -1.62 -34.32
CA TYR A 554 -2.50 -0.33 -33.93
C TYR A 554 -3.83 -0.17 -34.66
N GLY A 555 -4.89 0.16 -33.94
CA GLY A 555 -6.18 0.44 -34.56
C GLY A 555 -6.14 1.74 -35.37
N ASN A 556 -5.72 2.84 -34.74
CA ASN A 556 -5.33 4.08 -35.39
C ASN A 556 -3.83 4.26 -35.27
N ASP A 557 -3.14 4.08 -36.40
CA ASP A 557 -1.71 4.28 -36.51
C ASP A 557 -1.37 5.73 -36.89
N GLY A 558 -0.34 6.29 -36.25
CA GLY A 558 0.17 7.62 -36.60
C GLY A 558 1.69 7.69 -36.71
N ASN A 559 2.22 8.91 -36.69
CA ASN A 559 3.62 9.24 -36.97
C ASN A 559 4.59 8.95 -35.80
N GLY A 560 4.12 8.31 -34.72
CA GLY A 560 4.96 7.82 -33.64
C GLY A 560 6.07 6.86 -34.11
N SER A 561 7.25 6.94 -33.49
CA SER A 561 8.41 6.13 -33.90
C SER A 561 8.27 4.67 -33.44
N LYS A 562 8.51 3.72 -34.34
CA LYS A 562 8.42 2.28 -34.09
C LYS A 562 9.77 1.61 -34.33
N GLU A 563 10.33 1.00 -33.30
CA GLU A 563 11.62 0.31 -33.36
C GLU A 563 11.46 -1.10 -32.79
N GLU A 564 11.62 -2.12 -33.62
CA GLU A 564 11.48 -3.54 -33.21
C GLU A 564 10.12 -3.83 -32.55
N VAL A 565 9.04 -3.59 -33.30
CA VAL A 565 7.66 -3.91 -32.90
C VAL A 565 7.11 -5.00 -33.82
N PHE A 566 6.58 -6.08 -33.25
CA PHE A 566 6.22 -7.28 -34.01
C PHE A 566 4.89 -7.89 -33.58
N ALA A 567 4.16 -8.44 -34.55
CA ALA A 567 3.12 -9.43 -34.31
C ALA A 567 3.76 -10.83 -34.32
N VAL A 568 3.35 -11.68 -33.39
CA VAL A 568 3.83 -13.06 -33.21
C VAL A 568 2.65 -13.98 -33.51
N SER A 569 2.79 -14.82 -34.53
CA SER A 569 1.73 -15.78 -34.90
C SER A 569 1.54 -16.85 -33.82
N ALA A 570 0.36 -17.49 -33.78
CA ALA A 570 0.14 -18.64 -32.91
C ALA A 570 1.18 -19.74 -33.16
N ALA A 571 1.52 -20.04 -34.41
CA ALA A 571 2.55 -21.03 -34.75
C ALA A 571 3.96 -20.61 -34.32
N GLN A 572 4.30 -19.31 -34.34
CA GLN A 572 5.57 -18.79 -33.81
C GLN A 572 5.65 -18.87 -32.28
N ARG A 573 4.52 -18.62 -31.61
CA ARG A 573 4.37 -18.78 -30.16
C ARG A 573 4.50 -20.25 -29.75
N ASP A 574 3.84 -21.13 -30.49
CA ASP A 574 3.73 -22.56 -30.18
C ASP A 574 4.98 -23.35 -30.63
N GLY A 575 5.81 -22.77 -31.51
CA GLY A 575 7.09 -23.32 -31.93
C GLY A 575 7.08 -24.13 -33.21
N ASP A 576 5.95 -24.10 -33.92
CA ASP A 576 5.68 -24.97 -35.08
C ASP A 576 6.19 -24.37 -36.40
N GLU A 577 6.55 -23.08 -36.43
CA GLU A 577 7.20 -22.45 -37.59
C GLU A 577 8.72 -22.75 -37.62
N THR A 578 9.18 -23.46 -38.65
CA THR A 578 10.60 -23.74 -38.91
C THR A 578 11.33 -22.61 -39.64
N VAL A 579 10.64 -21.52 -39.97
CA VAL A 579 11.20 -20.36 -40.68
C VAL A 579 11.76 -19.39 -39.64
N SER A 580 12.96 -18.85 -39.87
CA SER A 580 13.54 -17.80 -39.03
C SER A 580 12.53 -16.67 -38.86
N ALA A 581 11.99 -16.51 -37.65
CA ALA A 581 11.07 -15.43 -37.35
C ALA A 581 11.78 -14.08 -37.58
N ILE A 582 11.18 -13.27 -38.45
CA ILE A 582 11.52 -11.88 -38.80
C ILE A 582 12.71 -11.74 -39.78
N SER A 583 12.42 -11.72 -41.10
CA SER A 583 13.39 -11.32 -42.13
C SER A 583 13.28 -9.82 -42.49
N GLU A 584 14.34 -9.10 -42.08
CA GLU A 584 15.06 -7.97 -42.69
C GLU A 584 14.33 -6.89 -43.54
N ASN A 585 14.40 -5.67 -43.01
CA ASN A 585 15.32 -4.64 -43.54
C ASN A 585 15.65 -3.67 -42.39
N THR A 586 16.84 -3.49 -41.83
CA THR A 586 18.23 -3.96 -42.01
C THR A 586 18.90 -3.65 -40.66
N SER A 587 19.61 -4.50 -39.93
CA SER A 587 20.96 -4.97 -40.25
C SER A 587 21.37 -6.03 -39.20
N SER A 588 21.56 -7.27 -39.67
CA SER A 588 22.29 -8.39 -39.07
C SER A 588 22.08 -8.74 -37.58
N TYR A 589 21.31 -9.80 -37.34
CA TYR A 589 21.65 -10.76 -36.28
C TYR A 589 21.56 -12.20 -36.79
N ALA A 590 22.73 -12.78 -37.02
CA ALA A 590 22.90 -14.23 -37.07
C ALA A 590 22.98 -14.73 -35.63
N TYR A 591 22.03 -15.55 -35.17
CA TYR A 591 22.26 -16.76 -34.37
C TYR A 591 20.94 -17.56 -34.28
N THR A 592 21.04 -18.83 -34.66
CA THR A 592 19.99 -19.84 -34.89
C THR A 592 19.33 -20.36 -33.61
N VAL A 593 18.54 -19.53 -32.93
CA VAL A 593 17.72 -19.96 -31.80
C VAL A 593 16.33 -19.36 -31.99
N SER A 594 15.30 -20.18 -32.21
CA SER A 594 13.91 -19.70 -32.31
C SER A 594 13.55 -18.88 -31.06
N LEU A 595 12.69 -17.87 -31.19
CA LEU A 595 12.18 -17.07 -30.06
C LEU A 595 11.75 -17.97 -28.89
N LEU A 596 11.09 -19.09 -29.22
CA LEU A 596 10.71 -20.15 -28.29
C LEU A 596 11.90 -20.86 -27.64
N THR A 597 12.97 -21.20 -28.39
CA THR A 597 14.17 -21.85 -27.83
C THR A 597 14.95 -20.88 -26.93
N ALA A 598 14.91 -19.58 -27.22
CA ALA A 598 15.47 -18.55 -26.35
C ALA A 598 14.65 -18.43 -25.05
N LEU A 599 13.31 -18.49 -25.14
CA LEU A 599 12.40 -18.55 -24.00
C LEU A 599 12.58 -19.85 -23.18
N ASN A 600 12.75 -21.02 -23.83
CA ASN A 600 12.82 -22.35 -23.19
C ASN A 600 14.20 -22.73 -22.62
N ASN A 601 15.31 -22.39 -23.29
CA ASN A 601 16.66 -22.59 -22.75
C ASN A 601 16.89 -21.73 -21.49
N PHE A 602 16.22 -20.58 -21.44
CA PHE A 602 16.19 -19.72 -20.27
C PHE A 602 15.44 -20.38 -19.10
N VAL A 603 14.27 -20.99 -19.33
CA VAL A 603 13.53 -21.78 -18.33
C VAL A 603 14.38 -22.97 -17.80
N THR A 604 15.06 -23.68 -18.69
CA THR A 604 15.85 -24.88 -18.35
C THR A 604 17.12 -24.55 -17.53
N ALA A 605 17.81 -23.45 -17.83
CA ALA A 605 19.00 -23.01 -17.10
C ALA A 605 18.68 -22.56 -15.65
N GLN A 606 17.45 -22.12 -15.38
CA GLN A 606 17.00 -21.73 -14.04
C GLN A 606 16.64 -22.95 -13.16
N ASN A 607 16.09 -24.01 -13.74
CA ASN A 607 15.78 -25.26 -13.03
C ASN A 607 17.03 -25.97 -12.48
N ALA A 608 18.20 -25.76 -13.09
CA ALA A 608 19.47 -26.34 -12.66
C ALA A 608 20.16 -25.61 -11.48
N ALA A 609 19.70 -24.40 -11.07
CA ALA A 609 20.44 -23.52 -10.16
C ALA A 609 19.84 -23.34 -8.74
N GLY A 610 18.73 -23.99 -8.41
CA GLY A 610 18.29 -24.26 -7.04
C GLY A 610 18.10 -23.09 -6.06
N SER A 611 17.87 -21.84 -6.51
CA SER A 611 17.79 -20.67 -5.62
C SER A 611 16.60 -19.75 -5.96
N LYS A 612 15.59 -19.73 -5.08
CA LYS A 612 14.35 -18.91 -5.13
C LYS A 612 14.60 -17.47 -4.60
N TYR A 613 14.57 -16.43 -5.46
CA TYR A 613 14.24 -15.01 -5.16
C TYR A 613 13.89 -14.24 -6.45
N LEU A 614 12.85 -13.39 -6.41
CA LEU A 614 12.31 -12.59 -7.53
C LEU A 614 13.27 -11.45 -7.94
N THR A 615 13.74 -11.41 -9.18
CA THR A 615 14.44 -10.24 -9.74
C THR A 615 14.34 -10.23 -11.26
N TRP A 616 13.87 -9.12 -11.84
CA TRP A 616 14.08 -8.81 -13.25
C TRP A 616 15.59 -8.63 -13.48
N ILE A 617 16.27 -9.65 -14.01
CA ILE A 617 17.67 -9.52 -14.38
C ILE A 617 17.71 -9.23 -15.88
N GLN A 618 18.17 -8.03 -16.24
CA GLN A 618 18.66 -7.74 -17.58
C GLN A 618 19.83 -8.70 -17.87
N GLY A 619 19.54 -9.83 -18.51
CA GLY A 619 20.57 -10.64 -19.15
C GLY A 619 21.28 -9.79 -20.20
N LYS A 620 22.49 -10.19 -20.60
CA LYS A 620 23.29 -9.48 -21.62
C LYS A 620 22.57 -9.26 -22.96
N ASN A 621 21.36 -9.82 -23.15
CA ASN A 621 20.63 -9.90 -24.41
C ASN A 621 19.19 -9.30 -24.38
N LYS A 622 18.95 -8.16 -23.72
CA LYS A 622 17.82 -7.23 -24.01
C LYS A 622 16.40 -7.79 -24.37
N TYR A 623 15.82 -8.74 -23.64
CA TYR A 623 14.39 -9.13 -23.80
C TYR A 623 13.65 -9.25 -22.45
N PRO A 624 12.36 -8.86 -22.36
CA PRO A 624 11.53 -8.97 -21.15
C PRO A 624 10.79 -10.32 -21.06
N VAL A 625 10.83 -11.01 -19.90
CA VAL A 625 10.02 -12.21 -19.60
C VAL A 625 9.72 -12.29 -18.09
N LEU A 626 8.51 -12.73 -17.73
CA LEU A 626 7.96 -12.91 -16.37
C LEU A 626 7.74 -14.41 -16.03
N TYR A 627 8.07 -14.85 -14.81
CA TYR A 627 7.45 -15.98 -14.06
C TYR A 627 8.02 -16.02 -12.62
N GLY A 628 7.36 -16.38 -11.51
CA GLY A 628 6.00 -16.76 -11.13
C GLY A 628 6.01 -17.16 -9.63
N ILE A 629 5.08 -16.57 -8.84
CA ILE A 629 4.62 -16.89 -7.47
C ILE A 629 5.62 -16.81 -6.29
N MET A 630 5.29 -15.95 -5.31
CA MET A 630 5.90 -15.89 -3.97
C MET A 630 5.64 -17.16 -3.16
N ASP A 631 6.72 -17.82 -2.72
CA ASP A 631 6.72 -18.71 -1.57
C ASP A 631 6.95 -17.86 -0.31
N MET A 632 5.86 -17.53 0.38
CA MET A 632 5.80 -16.66 1.57
C MET A 632 6.56 -17.23 2.80
N SER A 633 7.14 -18.44 2.70
CA SER A 633 7.87 -19.07 3.82
C SER A 633 9.30 -18.54 4.03
N LYS A 634 9.87 -17.75 3.10
CA LYS A 634 11.31 -17.37 3.13
C LYS A 634 11.62 -15.88 3.24
N SER A 635 10.64 -14.98 3.32
CA SER A 635 10.84 -13.53 3.44
C SER A 635 10.99 -13.00 4.88
N GLY A 636 11.16 -13.88 5.88
CA GLY A 636 11.34 -13.46 7.28
C GLY A 636 10.06 -12.98 7.96
N TYR A 637 8.91 -13.20 7.33
CA TYR A 637 7.62 -13.25 8.02
C TYR A 637 7.62 -14.49 8.91
N SER A 638 7.30 -14.31 10.19
CA SER A 638 7.07 -15.43 11.11
C SER A 638 5.85 -16.23 10.62
N VAL A 639 6.12 -17.43 10.11
CA VAL A 639 5.13 -18.44 9.68
C VAL A 639 4.27 -18.97 10.85
N GLU A 640 4.49 -18.47 12.08
CA GLU A 640 3.76 -18.86 13.29
C GLU A 640 2.31 -18.35 13.37
N ARG A 641 1.75 -17.78 12.30
CA ARG A 641 0.34 -17.35 12.27
C ARG A 641 -0.47 -17.82 11.05
N LEU A 642 0.13 -18.64 10.17
CA LEU A 642 -0.56 -19.25 9.02
C LEU A 642 -0.83 -20.76 9.21
N ILE A 643 -0.47 -21.32 10.36
CA ILE A 643 -0.92 -22.65 10.79
C ILE A 643 -1.98 -22.38 11.85
N ASP A 644 -3.23 -22.23 11.41
CA ASP A 644 -4.46 -22.55 12.16
C ASP A 644 -5.73 -22.35 11.31
N ALA A 645 -5.66 -21.69 10.15
CA ALA A 645 -6.81 -21.58 9.23
C ALA A 645 -7.08 -22.86 8.40
N GLU A 646 -6.14 -23.80 8.35
CA GLU A 646 -6.28 -25.08 7.62
C GLU A 646 -6.83 -26.23 8.51
N SER A 647 -6.93 -26.01 9.83
CA SER A 647 -7.37 -27.01 10.81
C SER A 647 -8.86 -26.91 11.21
N VAL A 648 -9.64 -26.01 10.60
CA VAL A 648 -11.09 -25.87 10.86
C VAL A 648 -11.91 -25.88 9.56
N ARG A 649 -11.48 -26.65 8.56
CA ARG A 649 -12.39 -27.03 7.47
C ARG A 649 -13.22 -28.25 7.92
N PRO A 650 -14.55 -28.14 8.14
CA PRO A 650 -15.39 -29.33 8.03
C PRO A 650 -15.28 -29.84 6.60
N LYS A 651 -14.90 -31.12 6.49
CA LYS A 651 -14.74 -31.85 5.24
C LYS A 651 -16.06 -31.82 4.43
N PRO A 652 -16.04 -31.53 3.11
CA PRO A 652 -17.25 -31.56 2.30
C PRO A 652 -17.78 -33.00 2.24
N SER A 653 -19.00 -33.21 2.74
CA SER A 653 -19.76 -34.44 2.55
C SER A 653 -20.43 -34.40 1.18
N ALA A 654 -20.39 -35.54 0.48
CA ALA A 654 -20.90 -35.71 -0.87
C ALA A 654 -22.38 -35.34 -1.05
N THR A 655 -22.66 -34.78 -2.23
CA THR A 655 -23.91 -34.70 -3.01
C THR A 655 -25.25 -35.12 -2.37
N PRO A 656 -26.31 -34.28 -2.42
CA PRO A 656 -27.64 -34.63 -1.96
C PRO A 656 -28.38 -35.49 -2.99
N THR A 657 -28.87 -36.66 -2.58
CA THR A 657 -29.94 -37.40 -3.27
C THR A 657 -31.31 -37.06 -2.67
N SER A 658 -32.29 -36.92 -3.56
CA SER A 658 -33.68 -36.55 -3.32
C SER A 658 -34.49 -37.61 -2.55
N SER A 659 -35.32 -37.15 -1.60
CA SER A 659 -36.65 -37.66 -1.17
C SER A 659 -36.82 -37.66 0.37
N PRO A 660 -37.91 -37.06 0.91
CA PRO A 660 -38.13 -36.92 2.35
C PRO A 660 -38.97 -38.07 2.92
N THR A 661 -38.69 -38.52 4.14
CA THR A 661 -39.66 -39.28 4.95
C THR A 661 -39.69 -38.85 6.42
N LYS A 662 -40.88 -38.98 6.98
CA LYS A 662 -41.50 -38.32 8.14
C LYS A 662 -40.96 -38.68 9.53
N THR A 663 -41.14 -37.69 10.42
CA THR A 663 -41.57 -37.70 11.84
C THR A 663 -40.57 -37.89 13.01
N PRO A 664 -40.78 -37.18 14.15
CA PRO A 664 -39.79 -36.93 15.19
C PRO A 664 -40.08 -37.65 16.53
N THR A 665 -39.06 -37.82 17.39
CA THR A 665 -39.30 -38.11 18.82
C THR A 665 -38.20 -37.56 19.75
N ALA A 666 -38.65 -36.67 20.65
CA ALA A 666 -38.34 -36.50 22.07
C ALA A 666 -36.88 -36.27 22.57
N ASN A 667 -36.67 -35.07 23.12
CA ASN A 667 -35.75 -34.75 24.25
C ASN A 667 -36.59 -34.83 25.57
N PRO A 668 -36.08 -34.64 26.83
CA PRO A 668 -34.75 -34.21 27.29
C PRO A 668 -34.23 -34.93 28.58
N SER A 669 -33.24 -34.31 29.27
CA SER A 669 -32.82 -34.41 30.72
C SER A 669 -31.43 -35.03 30.97
N VAL A 670 -30.48 -34.59 31.83
CA VAL A 670 -30.30 -33.56 32.89
C VAL A 670 -28.77 -33.26 33.03
N THR A 671 -28.43 -32.10 33.62
CA THR A 671 -27.12 -31.51 34.05
C THR A 671 -26.42 -32.20 35.27
N PRO A 672 -25.45 -31.59 36.01
CA PRO A 672 -23.99 -31.50 35.81
C PRO A 672 -23.15 -32.07 37.01
N SER A 673 -21.81 -32.22 36.91
CA SER A 673 -20.97 -32.48 38.10
C SER A 673 -19.46 -32.14 37.97
N VAL A 674 -19.05 -31.13 38.76
CA VAL A 674 -17.87 -31.02 39.67
C VAL A 674 -16.41 -30.98 39.15
N ALA A 675 -15.75 -29.85 39.44
CA ALA A 675 -14.32 -29.71 39.82
C ALA A 675 -14.26 -29.52 41.37
N PRO A 676 -13.13 -29.66 42.14
CA PRO A 676 -11.75 -29.26 41.78
C PRO A 676 -10.58 -30.05 42.46
N ASN A 677 -9.36 -29.48 42.36
CA ASN A 677 -8.10 -29.67 43.13
C ASN A 677 -6.96 -30.52 42.55
N ILE A 678 -5.91 -29.86 42.03
CA ILE A 678 -4.50 -30.23 42.29
C ILE A 678 -3.61 -28.96 42.42
N ARG A 679 -2.83 -28.90 43.51
CA ARG A 679 -1.86 -27.86 43.92
C ARG A 679 -0.43 -28.23 43.43
N PRO A 680 0.50 -27.27 43.19
CA PRO A 680 1.74 -27.51 42.45
C PRO A 680 2.90 -28.02 43.32
N THR A 681 3.80 -28.81 42.71
CA THR A 681 5.10 -29.16 43.28
C THR A 681 6.24 -28.57 42.43
N ALA A 682 7.11 -27.82 43.10
CA ALA A 682 8.37 -27.32 42.58
C ALA A 682 9.52 -28.26 42.99
N VAL A 683 10.61 -28.31 42.22
CA VAL A 683 12.04 -28.19 42.63
C VAL A 683 12.95 -28.38 41.39
N PRO A 684 14.12 -27.70 41.29
CA PRO A 684 14.74 -27.28 40.03
C PRO A 684 16.02 -28.04 39.66
N THR A 685 16.37 -28.05 38.37
CA THR A 685 17.65 -28.57 37.86
C THR A 685 18.72 -27.48 37.68
N LYS A 686 19.95 -27.87 38.03
CA LYS A 686 21.14 -27.06 38.28
C LYS A 686 21.69 -26.35 37.04
N ARG A 687 22.24 -25.17 37.28
CA ARG A 687 23.10 -24.36 36.39
C ARG A 687 24.58 -24.63 36.70
N PRO A 688 25.50 -24.60 35.71
CA PRO A 688 26.95 -24.56 35.98
C PRO A 688 27.43 -23.13 36.28
N THR A 689 28.39 -23.03 37.20
CA THR A 689 29.00 -21.79 37.74
C THR A 689 30.51 -21.85 37.60
N VAL A 690 31.18 -20.79 37.09
CA VAL A 690 32.56 -20.28 37.42
C VAL A 690 32.71 -18.91 36.69
N ALA A 691 33.20 -17.76 37.19
CA ALA A 691 33.62 -17.24 38.49
C ALA A 691 33.61 -15.68 38.46
N LEU A 692 33.65 -15.08 39.64
CA LEU A 692 33.66 -13.63 39.95
C LEU A 692 35.08 -13.04 40.01
N THR A 693 35.22 -11.75 39.68
CA THR A 693 36.22 -10.85 40.29
C THR A 693 35.60 -9.51 40.73
N LYS A 694 35.47 -9.40 42.07
CA LYS A 694 35.52 -8.26 43.03
C LYS A 694 34.89 -6.86 42.72
N ARG A 695 34.00 -6.46 43.66
CA ARG A 695 33.34 -5.15 44.02
C ARG A 695 34.29 -4.25 44.89
N PRO A 696 33.94 -3.06 45.49
CA PRO A 696 32.82 -2.08 45.40
C PRO A 696 33.29 -0.58 45.26
N ALA A 697 32.50 0.53 45.19
CA ALA A 697 31.39 1.00 46.06
C ALA A 697 30.59 2.25 45.54
N LYS A 698 29.30 2.32 45.99
CA LYS A 698 28.32 3.41 46.32
C LYS A 698 28.13 4.70 45.45
N HIS A 699 26.91 4.82 44.86
CA HIS A 699 25.97 5.98 44.59
C HIS A 699 26.46 7.34 44.02
N PRO A 700 25.62 8.23 43.38
CA PRO A 700 24.16 8.23 43.17
C PRO A 700 23.69 8.47 41.69
N TRP A 701 22.36 8.48 41.54
CA TRP A 701 21.52 8.56 40.32
C TRP A 701 21.60 9.92 39.57
N LYS A 702 21.70 9.88 38.23
CA LYS A 702 21.27 10.95 37.29
C LYS A 702 20.88 10.35 35.92
N PRO A 703 19.70 10.67 35.36
CA PRO A 703 19.28 10.16 34.05
C PRO A 703 20.06 10.88 32.94
N THR A 704 20.87 10.14 32.18
CA THR A 704 21.60 10.68 31.01
C THR A 704 21.01 10.08 29.75
N ILE A 705 20.13 10.82 29.06
CA ILE A 705 19.85 10.60 27.64
C ILE A 705 21.19 10.82 26.92
N ALA A 706 21.82 9.73 26.47
CA ALA A 706 23.02 9.83 25.68
C ALA A 706 22.69 10.46 24.31
N PRO A 707 23.22 11.65 23.96
CA PRO A 707 22.93 12.25 22.67
C PRO A 707 23.56 11.40 21.56
N LYS A 708 22.74 10.87 20.63
CA LYS A 708 23.21 10.22 19.40
C LYS A 708 24.31 11.09 18.76
N LYS A 709 25.55 10.58 18.75
CA LYS A 709 26.77 11.31 18.34
C LYS A 709 26.63 11.77 16.89
N TYR A 710 26.70 13.08 16.63
CA TYR A 710 26.59 13.65 15.28
C TYR A 710 27.71 13.09 14.36
N PRO A 711 27.40 12.26 13.34
CA PRO A 711 28.42 11.47 12.61
C PRO A 711 29.22 12.31 11.61
N ALA A 712 30.37 11.80 11.19
CA ALA A 712 31.28 12.52 10.30
C ALA A 712 30.66 12.78 8.90
N PRO A 713 30.93 13.93 8.27
CA PRO A 713 30.31 14.28 7.00
C PRO A 713 30.89 13.45 5.84
N ARG A 714 30.04 13.03 4.89
CA ARG A 714 30.47 12.50 3.59
C ARG A 714 30.81 13.69 2.66
N VAL A 715 32.08 13.80 2.27
CA VAL A 715 32.62 14.90 1.45
C VAL A 715 33.43 14.38 0.26
N LYS A 716 33.27 15.02 -0.89
CA LYS A 716 34.12 14.87 -2.08
C LYS A 716 35.08 16.07 -2.14
N VAL A 717 36.38 15.81 -2.15
CA VAL A 717 37.43 16.84 -2.18
C VAL A 717 38.21 16.68 -3.48
N VAL A 718 38.24 17.72 -4.31
CA VAL A 718 38.90 17.70 -5.63
C VAL A 718 39.77 18.93 -5.83
N ARG A 719 40.84 18.80 -6.61
CA ARG A 719 41.70 19.92 -7.04
C ARG A 719 41.13 20.57 -8.30
N LYS A 720 41.18 21.89 -8.38
CA LYS A 720 40.74 22.65 -9.57
C LYS A 720 41.61 23.89 -9.80
N LYS A 721 41.54 24.42 -11.03
CA LYS A 721 42.22 25.63 -11.49
C LYS A 721 41.19 26.54 -12.18
N THR A 722 41.22 27.84 -11.91
CA THR A 722 40.38 28.82 -12.63
C THR A 722 41.00 29.16 -13.99
N LYS A 723 40.21 29.78 -14.89
CA LYS A 723 40.70 30.31 -16.17
C LYS A 723 41.86 31.30 -15.97
N ALA A 724 41.79 32.13 -14.92
CA ALA A 724 42.85 33.07 -14.52
C ALA A 724 44.07 32.42 -13.81
N GLY A 725 44.17 31.08 -13.79
CA GLY A 725 45.36 30.39 -13.28
C GLY A 725 45.36 30.04 -11.78
N GLN A 726 44.39 30.53 -11.00
CA GLN A 726 44.31 30.32 -9.56
C GLN A 726 43.93 28.88 -9.20
N ARG A 727 44.71 28.24 -8.33
CA ARG A 727 44.49 26.85 -7.89
C ARG A 727 43.74 26.79 -6.56
N TYR A 728 42.77 25.88 -6.47
CA TYR A 728 41.97 25.70 -5.26
C TYR A 728 41.56 24.24 -5.02
N ILE A 729 41.30 23.92 -3.77
CA ILE A 729 40.69 22.67 -3.33
C ILE A 729 39.20 22.92 -3.19
N GLN A 730 38.38 22.24 -4.01
CA GLN A 730 36.93 22.27 -3.89
C GLN A 730 36.47 21.14 -2.96
N VAL A 731 35.86 21.50 -1.84
CA VAL A 731 35.23 20.58 -0.89
C VAL A 731 33.73 20.61 -1.10
N SER A 732 33.14 19.47 -1.46
CA SER A 732 31.70 19.35 -1.75
C SER A 732 31.04 18.37 -0.76
N LEU A 733 29.91 18.75 -0.15
CA LEU A 733 29.10 17.82 0.65
C LEU A 733 28.29 16.89 -0.26
N CYS A 734 28.29 15.59 0.06
CA CYS A 734 27.49 14.61 -0.70
C CYS A 734 25.98 14.71 -0.37
N LYS A 735 25.62 15.08 0.87
CA LYS A 735 24.22 15.28 1.32
C LYS A 735 23.87 16.79 1.34
N LYS A 736 22.71 17.19 0.79
CA LYS A 736 22.16 18.56 0.94
C LYS A 736 21.78 18.78 2.40
N GLN A 737 22.37 19.77 3.05
CA GLN A 737 21.98 20.20 4.39
C GLN A 737 22.55 21.57 4.71
N ASN A 738 21.78 22.36 5.48
CA ASN A 738 22.22 23.62 6.04
C ASN A 738 23.23 23.34 7.17
N CYS A 739 24.50 23.67 6.96
CA CYS A 739 25.54 23.49 7.97
C CYS A 739 26.78 24.35 7.68
N TYR A 740 27.65 24.47 8.68
CA TYR A 740 28.93 25.14 8.54
C TYR A 740 30.07 24.12 8.46
N LEU A 741 31.00 24.30 7.53
CA LEU A 741 32.14 23.42 7.31
C LEU A 741 33.41 23.94 8.01
N GLN A 742 34.17 23.03 8.61
CA GLN A 742 35.51 23.32 9.14
C GLN A 742 36.54 22.38 8.52
N PHE A 743 37.53 22.97 7.85
CA PHE A 743 38.65 22.24 7.25
C PHE A 743 39.90 22.39 8.12
N TYR A 744 40.54 21.27 8.45
CA TYR A 744 41.76 21.24 9.25
C TYR A 744 42.89 20.64 8.42
N ARG A 745 44.06 21.29 8.43
CA ARG A 745 45.30 20.76 7.84
C ARG A 745 46.31 20.39 8.92
N LYS A 746 47.12 19.36 8.68
CA LYS A 746 48.24 18.99 9.56
C LYS A 746 49.40 19.99 9.37
N THR A 747 49.92 20.51 10.47
CA THR A 747 51.18 21.27 10.57
C THR A 747 52.12 20.55 11.53
N ALA A 748 53.35 21.06 11.71
CA ALA A 748 54.31 20.51 12.68
C ALA A 748 53.75 20.45 14.11
N LYS A 749 52.90 21.42 14.49
CA LYS A 749 52.27 21.52 15.81
C LYS A 749 50.89 20.82 15.90
N GLY A 750 50.51 20.00 14.91
CA GLY A 750 49.24 19.26 14.89
C GLY A 750 48.20 19.79 13.87
N PHE A 751 46.93 19.43 14.03
CA PHE A 751 45.87 19.85 13.09
C PHE A 751 45.38 21.27 13.37
N ARG A 752 45.61 22.19 12.44
CA ARG A 752 45.16 23.58 12.53
C ARG A 752 43.97 23.84 11.60
N ARG A 753 42.94 24.53 12.11
CA ARG A 753 41.76 24.96 11.34
C ARG A 753 42.14 26.05 10.35
N ILE A 754 41.71 25.93 9.10
CA ILE A 754 41.80 27.00 8.11
C ILE A 754 40.60 27.95 8.32
N LYS A 755 40.87 29.25 8.46
CA LYS A 755 39.82 30.27 8.54
C LYS A 755 39.27 30.48 7.13
N LEU A 756 37.97 30.23 6.95
CA LEU A 756 37.27 30.37 5.67
C LEU A 756 36.37 31.61 5.76
N MET A 757 36.37 32.47 4.74
CA MET A 757 35.51 33.66 4.69
C MET A 757 34.03 33.28 4.67
N ASN A 758 33.64 32.35 3.78
CA ASN A 758 32.30 31.77 3.74
C ASN A 758 32.38 30.26 3.99
N ASN A 759 31.94 29.84 5.18
CA ASN A 759 31.92 28.42 5.57
C ASN A 759 30.51 27.83 5.72
N TYR A 760 29.47 28.62 5.49
CA TYR A 760 28.09 28.17 5.50
C TYR A 760 27.72 27.55 4.16
N LEU A 761 27.15 26.36 4.19
CA LEU A 761 26.67 25.61 3.03
C LEU A 761 25.15 25.57 3.09
N GLN A 762 24.49 26.30 2.19
CA GLN A 762 23.03 26.38 2.05
C GLN A 762 22.48 25.29 1.11
N ARG A 763 21.18 25.04 1.15
CA ARG A 763 20.44 24.10 0.28
C ARG A 763 20.44 24.63 -1.17
N GLY A 764 21.56 24.41 -1.88
CA GLY A 764 21.80 24.85 -3.27
C GLY A 764 23.31 24.98 -3.57
N HIS A 765 24.05 25.63 -2.66
CA HIS A 765 25.50 25.84 -2.78
C HIS A 765 26.28 24.82 -1.92
N ARG A 766 26.53 23.63 -2.47
CA ARG A 766 27.14 22.48 -1.76
C ARG A 766 28.68 22.51 -1.66
N LYS A 767 29.36 23.60 -2.06
CA LYS A 767 30.80 23.59 -2.39
C LYS A 767 31.55 24.78 -1.77
N ILE A 768 32.72 24.54 -1.17
CA ILE A 768 33.66 25.58 -0.73
C ILE A 768 34.99 25.41 -1.47
N ASN A 769 35.51 26.51 -2.00
CA ASN A 769 36.81 26.56 -2.69
C ASN A 769 37.88 27.15 -1.75
N ILE A 770 38.96 26.42 -1.54
CA ILE A 770 40.10 26.85 -0.70
C ILE A 770 41.32 27.05 -1.59
N ALA A 771 41.69 28.30 -1.84
CA ALA A 771 42.86 28.64 -2.65
C ALA A 771 44.18 28.17 -2.00
N TYR A 772 45.16 27.79 -2.82
CA TYR A 772 46.50 27.39 -2.35
C TYR A 772 47.62 27.80 -3.31
N SER A 773 48.83 27.97 -2.79
CA SER A 773 50.03 28.34 -3.57
C SER A 773 50.88 27.12 -3.95
N ARG A 774 51.74 27.25 -4.97
CA ARG A 774 52.63 26.18 -5.48
C ARG A 774 53.68 25.69 -4.46
N LYS A 775 53.91 26.43 -3.36
CA LYS A 775 54.86 26.04 -2.31
C LYS A 775 54.40 24.83 -1.50
N MET A 776 53.10 24.50 -1.47
CA MET A 776 52.59 23.34 -0.74
C MET A 776 52.51 22.09 -1.64
N LYS A 777 53.42 21.13 -1.46
CA LYS A 777 53.45 19.88 -2.27
C LYS A 777 52.38 18.86 -1.88
N THR A 778 51.97 18.80 -0.61
CA THR A 778 50.98 17.82 -0.11
C THR A 778 50.25 18.35 1.10
N VAL A 779 48.93 18.12 1.18
CA VAL A 779 48.10 18.46 2.34
C VAL A 779 47.53 17.21 2.98
N THR A 780 47.79 17.04 4.28
CA THR A 780 47.09 16.07 5.13
C THR A 780 45.98 16.78 5.86
N TYR A 781 44.74 16.31 5.76
CA TYR A 781 43.56 17.05 6.24
C TYR A 781 42.49 16.16 6.88
N LYS A 782 41.61 16.81 7.67
CA LYS A 782 40.35 16.26 8.17
C LYS A 782 39.28 17.35 8.18
N ILE A 783 38.03 16.95 7.99
CA ILE A 783 36.90 17.88 7.88
C ILE A 783 35.86 17.52 8.93
N ARG A 784 35.16 18.52 9.47
CA ARG A 784 33.92 18.33 10.23
C ARG A 784 32.92 19.41 9.85
N ILE A 785 31.66 19.20 10.20
CA ILE A 785 30.60 20.19 10.05
C ILE A 785 29.99 20.52 11.41
N TYR A 786 29.29 21.64 11.51
CA TYR A 786 28.45 21.95 12.66
C TYR A 786 27.15 22.61 12.24
N LYS A 787 26.11 22.43 13.06
CA LYS A 787 24.84 23.16 12.96
C LYS A 787 24.71 24.09 14.16
N LYS A 788 24.04 25.23 13.99
CA LYS A 788 23.62 26.08 15.11
C LYS A 788 22.20 25.62 15.50
N VAL A 789 22.00 25.17 16.73
CA VAL A 789 20.69 24.79 17.29
C VAL A 789 20.56 25.57 18.59
N ASN A 790 19.52 26.39 18.73
CA ASN A 790 19.28 27.27 19.89
C ASN A 790 20.52 28.11 20.27
N GLY A 791 21.17 28.74 19.27
CA GLY A 791 22.38 29.54 19.45
C GLY A 791 23.69 28.76 19.70
N ARG A 792 23.63 27.45 20.03
CA ARG A 792 24.80 26.62 20.33
C ARG A 792 25.28 25.81 19.12
N ARG A 793 26.61 25.61 18.99
CA ARG A 793 27.23 24.85 17.88
C ARG A 793 27.29 23.35 18.20
N LYS A 794 26.52 22.53 17.47
CA LYS A 794 26.60 21.07 17.54
C LYS A 794 27.54 20.53 16.46
N TYR A 795 28.71 20.01 16.87
CA TYR A 795 29.77 19.54 15.96
C TYR A 795 29.66 18.07 15.59
N SER A 796 29.94 17.73 14.33
CA SER A 796 30.08 16.36 13.88
C SER A 796 31.40 15.75 14.34
N LYS A 797 31.49 14.42 14.30
CA LYS A 797 32.79 13.72 14.26
C LYS A 797 33.61 14.23 13.06
N PHE A 798 34.93 14.13 13.17
CA PHE A 798 35.82 14.39 12.04
C PHE A 798 35.76 13.26 11.02
N THR A 799 35.94 13.58 9.75
CA THR A 799 36.29 12.59 8.74
C THR A 799 37.59 11.89 9.12
N LYS A 800 37.79 10.67 8.62
CA LYS A 800 39.12 10.04 8.63
C LYS A 800 40.14 10.99 8.00
N VAL A 801 41.35 10.99 8.53
CA VAL A 801 42.45 11.81 8.01
C VAL A 801 42.80 11.34 6.60
N LYS A 802 42.88 12.27 5.66
CA LYS A 802 43.22 11.99 4.24
C LYS A 802 44.43 12.81 3.83
N LYS A 803 45.22 12.29 2.87
CA LYS A 803 46.39 12.95 2.29
C LYS A 803 46.13 13.22 0.81
N MET A 804 46.41 14.43 0.34
CA MET A 804 46.22 14.85 -1.05
C MET A 804 47.47 15.59 -1.54
N ARG A 805 48.06 15.12 -2.65
CA ARG A 805 49.17 15.80 -3.32
C ARG A 805 48.64 17.01 -4.09
N LEU A 806 49.22 18.18 -3.84
CA LEU A 806 48.85 19.43 -4.50
C LEU A 806 49.93 19.70 -5.56
N SER A 807 49.69 19.22 -6.78
CA SER A 807 50.58 19.41 -7.96
C SER A 807 50.27 20.71 -8.70
#